data_AF-A0A1G9WRF5-F1
#
_entry.id   AF-A0A1G9WRF5-F1
#
_cell.length_a   1.000
_cell.length_b   1.000
_cell.length_c   1.000
_cell.angle_alpha   90.00
_cell.angle_beta   90.00
_cell.angle_gamma   90.00
#
_symmetry.space_group_name_H-M   'P 1'
#
loop_
_entity.id
_entity.type
_entity.pdbx_description
1 polymer ?
#
loop_
_entity_poly.entity_id
_entity_poly.type
_entity_poly.pdbx_seq_one_letter_code
_entity_poly.pdbx_strand_id
1 'polypeptide(L)'
;MKRPVVIGCCLWITGYVLALYTELRWLSLTTSALLLAALVVIYLLRLPGRQPLCALLLVGVAYGYYQWTDQRNVTTLLPLQQQNLDGSEVTLLGRFSSPVTVDGDRASFTMEAASIGFQDDAFPLGGESVQVSLRLLQQEQQAVAAGWRRGDALTLHGTLRSPSPSRNFGGFDYRRYLRLHHTHWLLSAKGVDQAQVEPEAMRISVVQLLRWNDELRNALSRRMDLIFPASQAGFMKSMLIGQTDDLDPERFQQFSELGLTHILAISGLNIAVFLGVCIWIMRRLKLTKETYLLICIWLLPFYILLTGASPSIVRGGLMSMIALYAARRGLIKDVMHIMAIVAWVMLVWNPYFLVDVSFQLSFLVTLGLVIGVQRVNELLVPRMSSPILRNTASITLVSQLISFPVSIYYFNQFSLLSWLANAVLVPVISMVVFPAGLVAVFVGILYVPAGSSIGLLISWLNEAIFWSTDKLQHLDQFKLFWPAPSLPWIAFYYGLLILNYCLWLRLSQTTGAGLPIVLVSVKGIKKVNIPLWLGYAIGGFLLLLWMGYSPERFNRSGLVQFIDVGQGDAILIRTPYGRHILVDGGGTLTFRKPGEGWKTRKDPFEVGQKLLVPLLKKRGVHQLDLVVLTHEDADHSGGLQAVMSQMPVKEFLFNGTLKPGASIEKLFETLLTRKVPLLPANSSNWIQIDPLTRLQVLFPLEKKNQQIEIVKKQNSQSVVFLMEMQGTRWLFTGDMEKESEAIIVDYLKENPSLVNINPRNNNNNHKVDVLKIAHHGSKTSTTTGWLDYWKPSLAVISVGAMNSYGHPAPDVLNRLEENKIQVFRTDQMGEVQIEVRNGKLYSRMKL
;
A
#
# COMPACT_ATOMS: atom_id res chain seq x y z
N MET A 1 -13.04 38.93 -8.82
CA MET A 1 -12.32 37.63 -8.80
C MET A 1 -12.92 36.76 -9.89
N LYS A 2 -12.13 36.28 -10.88
CA LYS A 2 -12.68 35.60 -12.07
C LYS A 2 -13.30 34.20 -11.80
N ARG A 3 -13.01 33.58 -10.65
CA ARG A 3 -13.52 32.23 -10.28
C ARG A 3 -13.78 32.07 -8.77
N PRO A 4 -14.89 32.60 -8.20
CA PRO A 4 -15.13 32.60 -6.76
C PRO A 4 -15.31 31.19 -6.15
N VAL A 5 -16.00 30.29 -6.83
CA VAL A 5 -16.25 28.90 -6.34
C VAL A 5 -14.96 28.11 -6.19
N VAL A 6 -14.01 28.27 -7.12
CA VAL A 6 -12.71 27.59 -7.06
C VAL A 6 -11.93 28.04 -5.82
N ILE A 7 -11.91 29.35 -5.55
CA ILE A 7 -11.23 29.91 -4.39
C ILE A 7 -11.88 29.45 -3.09
N GLY A 8 -13.22 29.42 -3.03
CA GLY A 8 -13.94 28.87 -1.88
C GLY A 8 -13.60 27.41 -1.60
N CYS A 9 -13.55 26.56 -2.64
CA CYS A 9 -13.14 25.17 -2.50
C CYS A 9 -11.69 25.02 -2.02
N CYS A 10 -10.75 25.82 -2.54
CA CYS A 10 -9.36 25.80 -2.08
C CYS A 10 -9.26 26.18 -0.60
N LEU A 11 -9.97 27.23 -0.17
CA LEU A 11 -10.01 27.65 1.24
C LEU A 11 -10.62 26.57 2.14
N TRP A 12 -11.67 25.88 1.68
CA TRP A 12 -12.27 24.75 2.40
C TRP A 12 -11.26 23.61 2.60
N ILE A 13 -10.56 23.22 1.53
CA ILE A 13 -9.50 22.21 1.58
C ILE A 13 -8.39 22.64 2.55
N THR A 14 -7.96 23.91 2.50
CA THR A 14 -6.96 24.45 3.45
C THR A 14 -7.41 24.30 4.90
N GLY A 15 -8.67 24.57 5.22
CA GLY A 15 -9.22 24.36 6.56
C GLY A 15 -9.15 22.91 7.02
N TYR A 16 -9.49 21.96 6.15
CA TYR A 16 -9.36 20.52 6.46
C TYR A 16 -7.90 20.09 6.62
N VAL A 17 -7.00 20.56 5.76
CA VAL A 17 -5.56 20.25 5.88
C VAL A 17 -5.02 20.76 7.22
N LEU A 18 -5.38 21.98 7.63
CA LEU A 18 -4.98 22.50 8.95
C LEU A 18 -5.54 21.63 10.08
N ALA A 19 -6.79 21.17 9.97
CA ALA A 19 -7.42 20.30 10.97
C ALA A 19 -6.77 18.91 11.06
N LEU A 20 -6.22 18.39 9.96
CA LEU A 20 -5.49 17.11 9.95
C LEU A 20 -4.16 17.16 10.71
N TYR A 21 -3.51 18.32 10.80
CA TYR A 21 -2.19 18.48 11.42
C TYR A 21 -2.23 19.24 12.77
N THR A 22 -3.38 19.78 13.16
CA THR A 22 -3.51 20.57 14.40
C THR A 22 -4.82 20.21 15.11
N GLU A 23 -4.80 20.22 16.44
CA GLU A 23 -5.98 19.97 17.28
C GLU A 23 -6.34 21.23 18.09
N LEU A 24 -7.19 22.08 17.54
CA LEU A 24 -7.73 23.26 18.24
C LEU A 24 -9.09 22.89 18.83
N ARG A 25 -9.08 22.46 20.10
CA ARG A 25 -10.29 21.97 20.81
C ARG A 25 -11.44 22.98 20.90
N TRP A 26 -11.15 24.29 20.80
CA TRP A 26 -12.17 25.34 20.84
C TRP A 26 -12.93 25.50 19.51
N LEU A 27 -12.39 25.02 18.40
CA LEU A 27 -13.05 25.05 17.08
C LEU A 27 -13.99 23.85 16.93
N SER A 28 -15.23 24.03 17.35
CA SER A 28 -16.34 23.07 17.26
C SER A 28 -17.39 23.47 16.23
N LEU A 29 -18.40 22.63 15.98
CA LEU A 29 -19.52 22.98 15.10
C LEU A 29 -20.26 24.25 15.51
N THR A 30 -20.41 24.52 16.82
CA THR A 30 -21.06 25.74 17.29
C THR A 30 -20.24 26.96 16.93
N THR A 31 -18.91 26.89 17.08
CA THR A 31 -18.03 27.96 16.61
C THR A 31 -18.07 28.10 15.08
N SER A 32 -18.10 27.01 14.31
CA SER A 32 -18.29 27.07 12.86
C SER A 32 -19.63 27.72 12.47
N ALA A 33 -20.72 27.44 13.20
CA ALA A 33 -22.02 28.07 12.94
C ALA A 33 -21.98 29.58 13.23
N LEU A 34 -21.32 29.99 14.33
CA LEU A 34 -21.11 31.40 14.65
C LEU A 34 -20.21 32.10 13.62
N LEU A 35 -19.14 31.45 13.16
CA LEU A 35 -18.25 31.98 12.12
C LEU A 35 -18.99 32.09 10.77
N LEU A 36 -19.89 31.15 10.45
CA LEU A 36 -20.73 31.20 9.26
C LEU A 36 -21.74 32.37 9.36
N ALA A 37 -22.39 32.54 10.51
CA ALA A 37 -23.28 33.67 10.75
C ALA A 37 -22.51 35.01 10.62
N ALA A 38 -21.32 35.11 11.21
CA ALA A 38 -20.44 36.26 11.06
C ALA A 38 -20.07 36.51 9.60
N LEU A 39 -19.75 35.46 8.83
CA LEU A 39 -19.45 35.55 7.40
C LEU A 39 -20.63 36.14 6.61
N VAL A 40 -21.86 35.69 6.89
CA VAL A 40 -23.08 36.21 6.27
C VAL A 40 -23.28 37.69 6.64
N VAL A 41 -23.14 38.04 7.91
CA VAL A 41 -23.29 39.42 8.40
C VAL A 41 -22.25 40.35 7.76
N ILE A 42 -20.97 39.98 7.75
CA ILE A 42 -19.88 40.76 7.12
C ILE A 42 -20.11 40.93 5.62
N TYR A 43 -20.62 39.88 4.96
CA TYR A 43 -20.94 39.94 3.54
C TYR A 43 -22.08 40.94 3.26
N LEU A 44 -23.15 40.90 4.06
CA LEU A 44 -24.31 41.80 3.96
C LEU A 44 -23.95 43.26 4.29
N LEU A 45 -23.17 43.49 5.35
CA LEU A 45 -22.78 44.83 5.83
C LEU A 45 -21.73 45.55 4.97
N ARG A 46 -21.19 44.88 3.93
CA ARG A 46 -20.22 45.44 2.98
C ARG A 46 -18.99 46.13 3.61
N LEU A 47 -18.52 45.64 4.75
CA LEU A 47 -17.40 46.21 5.50
C LEU A 47 -16.09 46.28 4.66
N PRO A 48 -15.22 47.29 4.89
CA PRO A 48 -13.89 47.32 4.29
C PRO A 48 -13.07 46.10 4.77
N GLY A 49 -12.31 45.46 3.87
CA GLY A 49 -11.56 44.24 4.21
C GLY A 49 -12.40 42.95 4.31
N ARG A 50 -13.68 42.96 3.89
CA ARG A 50 -14.55 41.76 3.95
C ARG A 50 -14.01 40.53 3.22
N GLN A 51 -13.24 40.68 2.13
CA GLN A 51 -12.75 39.54 1.35
C GLN A 51 -11.75 38.64 2.11
N PRO A 52 -10.63 39.16 2.67
CA PRO A 52 -9.74 38.34 3.49
C PRO A 52 -10.43 37.83 4.76
N LEU A 53 -11.34 38.60 5.36
CA LEU A 53 -12.09 38.18 6.53
C LEU A 53 -13.03 37.00 6.22
N CYS A 54 -13.84 37.09 5.15
CA CYS A 54 -14.66 35.97 4.68
C CYS A 54 -13.82 34.73 4.33
N ALA A 55 -12.61 34.92 3.78
CA ALA A 55 -11.72 33.81 3.47
C ALA A 55 -11.23 33.10 4.74
N LEU A 56 -10.80 33.87 5.75
CA LEU A 56 -10.37 33.33 7.04
C LEU A 56 -11.53 32.65 7.79
N LEU A 57 -12.73 33.24 7.77
CA LEU A 57 -13.93 32.64 8.34
C LEU A 57 -14.28 31.31 7.64
N LEU A 58 -14.18 31.24 6.31
CA LEU A 58 -14.45 29.99 5.58
C LEU A 58 -13.46 28.88 5.95
N VAL A 59 -12.18 29.21 6.12
CA VAL A 59 -11.16 28.27 6.62
C VAL A 59 -11.52 27.79 8.04
N GLY A 60 -11.94 28.70 8.93
CA GLY A 60 -12.37 28.35 10.28
C GLY A 60 -13.62 27.46 10.31
N VAL A 61 -14.62 27.76 9.47
CA VAL A 61 -15.84 26.93 9.33
C VAL A 61 -15.47 25.52 8.89
N ALA A 62 -14.66 25.39 7.83
CA ALA A 62 -14.21 24.10 7.31
C ALA A 62 -13.40 23.32 8.35
N TYR A 63 -12.49 23.98 9.05
CA TYR A 63 -11.71 23.39 10.14
C TYR A 63 -12.60 22.82 11.24
N GLY A 64 -13.54 23.62 11.76
CA GLY A 64 -14.43 23.18 12.84
C GLY A 64 -15.42 22.10 12.40
N TYR A 65 -15.83 22.08 11.12
CA TYR A 65 -16.64 20.99 10.56
C TYR A 65 -15.85 19.66 10.52
N TYR A 66 -14.59 19.71 10.08
CA TYR A 66 -13.70 18.54 10.09
C TYR A 66 -13.52 18.01 11.51
N GLN A 67 -13.11 18.88 12.45
CA GLN A 67 -12.88 18.52 13.85
C GLN A 67 -14.13 17.95 14.51
N TRP A 68 -15.30 18.55 14.27
CA TRP A 68 -16.56 18.02 14.78
C TRP A 68 -16.88 16.62 14.25
N THR A 69 -16.63 16.38 12.95
CA THR A 69 -16.85 15.06 12.35
C THR A 69 -15.89 14.03 12.94
N ASP A 70 -14.61 14.38 13.07
CA ASP A 70 -13.58 13.48 13.56
C ASP A 70 -13.71 13.18 15.06
N GLN A 71 -14.11 14.16 15.88
CA GLN A 71 -14.38 13.98 17.31
C GLN A 71 -15.59 13.08 17.58
N ARG A 72 -16.53 12.99 16.63
CA ARG A 72 -17.68 12.06 16.70
C ARG A 72 -17.37 10.68 16.15
N ASN A 73 -16.23 10.53 15.47
CA ASN A 73 -15.77 9.24 14.99
C ASN A 73 -15.10 8.43 16.11
N VAL A 74 -15.85 8.22 17.18
CA VAL A 74 -15.46 7.48 18.38
C VAL A 74 -16.41 6.31 18.57
N THR A 75 -15.89 5.24 19.16
CA THR A 75 -16.69 4.04 19.47
C THR A 75 -17.74 4.33 20.54
N THR A 76 -18.91 3.70 20.43
CA THR A 76 -19.95 3.77 21.47
C THR A 76 -19.61 2.88 22.66
N LEU A 77 -18.68 1.92 22.48
CA LEU A 77 -18.20 0.99 23.50
C LEU A 77 -17.20 1.59 24.50
N LEU A 78 -16.92 2.89 24.47
CA LEU A 78 -15.99 3.58 25.37
C LEU A 78 -16.19 3.26 26.88
N PRO A 79 -17.43 3.28 27.43
CA PRO A 79 -17.66 2.97 28.85
C PRO A 79 -17.34 1.52 29.20
N LEU A 80 -17.59 0.59 28.28
CA LEU A 80 -17.34 -0.84 28.48
C LEU A 80 -15.88 -1.21 28.20
N GLN A 81 -15.16 -0.42 27.40
CA GLN A 81 -13.73 -0.61 27.17
C GLN A 81 -12.93 -0.48 28.48
N GLN A 82 -13.39 0.34 29.42
CA GLN A 82 -12.82 0.43 30.78
C GLN A 82 -12.97 -0.86 31.59
N GLN A 83 -13.86 -1.76 31.17
CA GLN A 83 -14.10 -3.08 31.79
C GLN A 83 -13.33 -4.22 31.09
N ASN A 84 -12.28 -3.92 30.31
CA ASN A 84 -11.46 -4.90 29.58
C ASN A 84 -12.22 -5.74 28.53
N LEU A 85 -13.08 -5.10 27.73
CA LEU A 85 -13.73 -5.74 26.57
C LEU A 85 -12.75 -6.32 25.54
N ASP A 86 -11.55 -5.77 25.41
CA ASP A 86 -10.60 -6.17 24.37
C ASP A 86 -10.06 -7.59 24.64
N GLY A 87 -10.35 -8.52 23.73
CA GLY A 87 -10.03 -9.93 23.87
C GLY A 87 -11.11 -10.76 24.58
N SER A 88 -12.25 -10.17 24.93
CA SER A 88 -13.36 -10.88 25.58
C SER A 88 -14.33 -11.53 24.57
N GLU A 89 -15.00 -12.59 25.01
CA GLU A 89 -16.10 -13.22 24.26
C GLU A 89 -17.38 -12.39 24.44
N VAL A 90 -18.01 -12.03 23.33
CA VAL A 90 -19.24 -11.21 23.32
C VAL A 90 -20.27 -11.77 22.35
N THR A 91 -21.52 -11.35 22.54
CA THR A 91 -22.61 -11.62 21.60
C THR A 91 -23.01 -10.32 20.92
N LEU A 92 -22.81 -10.20 19.61
CA LEU A 92 -23.26 -9.04 18.85
C LEU A 92 -24.59 -9.33 18.17
N LEU A 93 -25.56 -8.44 18.36
CA LEU A 93 -26.82 -8.41 17.62
C LEU A 93 -26.78 -7.25 16.65
N GLY A 94 -27.07 -7.50 15.37
CA GLY A 94 -26.96 -6.48 14.35
C GLY A 94 -27.47 -6.94 12.99
N ARG A 95 -26.96 -6.30 11.94
CA ARG A 95 -27.28 -6.62 10.54
C ARG A 95 -26.04 -6.58 9.66
N PHE A 96 -26.05 -7.32 8.56
CA PHE A 96 -25.01 -7.20 7.53
C PHE A 96 -25.08 -5.83 6.84
N SER A 97 -24.03 -5.01 6.97
CA SER A 97 -23.92 -3.72 6.28
C SER A 97 -23.20 -3.82 4.94
N SER A 98 -22.34 -4.84 4.78
CA SER A 98 -21.63 -5.21 3.56
C SER A 98 -22.07 -6.59 3.03
N PRO A 99 -21.80 -6.93 1.76
CA PRO A 99 -21.90 -8.31 1.29
C PRO A 99 -20.85 -9.19 2.00
N VAL A 100 -21.13 -10.50 2.04
CA VAL A 100 -20.22 -11.50 2.61
C VAL A 100 -19.22 -11.95 1.55
N THR A 101 -17.94 -11.87 1.89
CA THR A 101 -16.83 -12.35 1.06
C THR A 101 -16.31 -13.65 1.65
N VAL A 102 -16.34 -14.73 0.88
CA VAL A 102 -15.82 -16.04 1.29
C VAL A 102 -14.54 -16.33 0.51
N ASP A 103 -13.44 -16.52 1.23
CA ASP A 103 -12.14 -16.86 0.67
C ASP A 103 -11.47 -17.95 1.51
N GLY A 104 -11.33 -19.14 0.93
CA GLY A 104 -10.82 -20.32 1.62
C GLY A 104 -11.61 -20.65 2.90
N ASP A 105 -10.90 -20.67 4.04
CA ASP A 105 -11.48 -20.92 5.36
C ASP A 105 -12.01 -19.66 6.08
N ARG A 106 -12.20 -18.55 5.37
CA ARG A 106 -12.59 -17.27 5.98
C ARG A 106 -13.81 -16.65 5.29
N ALA A 107 -14.80 -16.28 6.08
CA ALA A 107 -15.85 -15.35 5.67
C ALA A 107 -15.63 -13.99 6.33
N SER A 108 -15.56 -12.92 5.54
CA SER A 108 -15.40 -11.54 6.02
C SER A 108 -16.53 -10.63 5.56
N PHE A 109 -16.99 -9.79 6.47
CA PHE A 109 -18.04 -8.80 6.23
C PHE A 109 -18.01 -7.74 7.31
N THR A 110 -18.72 -6.63 7.07
CA THR A 110 -18.98 -5.59 8.06
C THR A 110 -20.41 -5.77 8.57
N MET A 111 -20.58 -5.67 9.88
CA MET A 111 -21.90 -5.65 10.51
C MET A 111 -22.16 -4.30 11.17
N GLU A 112 -23.41 -3.86 11.13
CA GLU A 112 -23.92 -2.75 11.91
C GLU A 112 -24.51 -3.33 13.20
N ALA A 113 -23.79 -3.18 14.30
CA ALA A 113 -24.16 -3.73 15.60
C ALA A 113 -25.19 -2.83 16.30
N ALA A 114 -26.35 -3.40 16.61
CA ALA A 114 -27.43 -2.75 17.34
C ALA A 114 -27.24 -2.86 18.86
N SER A 115 -26.74 -4.00 19.34
CA SER A 115 -26.43 -4.23 20.75
C SER A 115 -25.32 -5.26 20.94
N ILE A 116 -24.69 -5.22 22.11
CA ILE A 116 -23.68 -6.16 22.58
C ILE A 116 -24.11 -6.82 23.88
N GLY A 117 -24.00 -8.14 23.95
CA GLY A 117 -24.11 -8.91 25.18
C GLY A 117 -22.72 -9.19 25.75
N PHE A 118 -22.48 -8.79 27.00
CA PHE A 118 -21.25 -9.01 27.74
C PHE A 118 -21.56 -9.28 29.21
N GLN A 119 -21.05 -10.39 29.77
CA GLN A 119 -21.27 -10.78 31.18
C GLN A 119 -22.76 -10.72 31.61
N ASP A 120 -23.63 -11.35 30.82
CA ASP A 120 -25.09 -11.41 31.00
C ASP A 120 -25.87 -10.08 30.84
N ASP A 121 -25.18 -8.95 30.70
CA ASP A 121 -25.77 -7.64 30.40
C ASP A 121 -25.80 -7.35 28.90
N ALA A 122 -26.88 -6.71 28.43
CA ALA A 122 -27.03 -6.26 27.06
C ALA A 122 -26.97 -4.72 26.96
N PHE A 123 -26.03 -4.21 26.17
CA PHE A 123 -25.82 -2.78 25.97
C PHE A 123 -26.18 -2.38 24.53
N PRO A 124 -26.97 -1.31 24.32
CA PRO A 124 -27.26 -0.80 22.99
C PRO A 124 -26.04 -0.07 22.39
N LEU A 125 -25.75 -0.35 21.12
CA LEU A 125 -24.64 0.24 20.35
C LEU A 125 -25.09 1.25 19.30
N GLY A 126 -26.39 1.32 19.00
CA GLY A 126 -26.94 2.35 18.12
C GLY A 126 -26.42 2.31 16.68
N GLY A 127 -25.95 1.15 16.20
CA GLY A 127 -25.48 0.96 14.83
C GLY A 127 -23.96 1.07 14.65
N GLU A 128 -23.18 0.63 15.63
CA GLU A 128 -21.71 0.66 15.53
C GLU A 128 -21.20 -0.31 14.46
N SER A 129 -20.32 0.16 13.58
CA SER A 129 -19.72 -0.68 12.54
C SER A 129 -18.61 -1.56 13.11
N VAL A 130 -18.75 -2.87 12.93
CA VAL A 130 -17.78 -3.88 13.37
C VAL A 130 -17.32 -4.72 12.19
N GLN A 131 -16.01 -4.84 12.01
CA GLN A 131 -15.44 -5.72 10.98
C GLN A 131 -15.37 -7.15 11.51
N VAL A 132 -16.07 -8.07 10.84
CA VAL A 132 -16.17 -9.46 11.26
C VAL A 132 -15.25 -10.33 10.41
N SER A 133 -14.60 -11.29 11.07
CA SER A 133 -13.84 -12.36 10.45
C SER A 133 -14.26 -13.71 11.04
N LEU A 134 -15.02 -14.47 10.29
CA LEU A 134 -15.50 -15.79 10.67
C LEU A 134 -14.61 -16.87 10.05
N ARG A 135 -14.03 -17.75 10.87
CA ARG A 135 -13.26 -18.90 10.39
C ARG A 135 -14.18 -20.10 10.15
N LEU A 136 -14.25 -20.57 8.91
CA LEU A 136 -15.02 -21.74 8.50
C LEU A 136 -14.25 -23.02 8.85
N LEU A 137 -14.94 -23.97 9.47
CA LEU A 137 -14.33 -25.22 9.96
C LEU A 137 -14.45 -26.36 8.95
N GLN A 138 -15.51 -26.35 8.15
CA GLN A 138 -15.85 -27.36 7.14
C GLN A 138 -16.14 -26.71 5.78
N GLN A 139 -15.89 -27.44 4.69
CA GLN A 139 -16.07 -26.92 3.33
C GLN A 139 -17.54 -26.56 3.04
N GLU A 140 -18.49 -27.34 3.57
CA GLU A 140 -19.94 -27.09 3.43
C GLU A 140 -20.37 -25.72 3.97
N GLN A 141 -19.66 -25.21 4.99
CA GLN A 141 -19.93 -23.89 5.57
C GLN A 141 -19.63 -22.74 4.59
N GLN A 142 -18.82 -22.95 3.54
CA GLN A 142 -18.61 -21.95 2.48
C GLN A 142 -19.91 -21.60 1.77
N ALA A 143 -20.73 -22.62 1.46
CA ALA A 143 -22.02 -22.41 0.79
C ALA A 143 -23.03 -21.69 1.69
N VAL A 144 -23.03 -22.02 3.00
CA VAL A 144 -23.90 -21.36 3.98
C VAL A 144 -23.54 -19.88 4.12
N ALA A 145 -22.25 -19.57 4.34
CA ALA A 145 -21.78 -18.20 4.49
C ALA A 145 -21.97 -17.38 3.20
N ALA A 146 -21.75 -17.98 2.02
CA ALA A 146 -22.00 -17.32 0.73
C ALA A 146 -23.49 -17.05 0.46
N GLY A 147 -24.39 -17.73 1.17
CA GLY A 147 -25.84 -17.53 1.07
C GLY A 147 -26.36 -16.30 1.83
N TRP A 148 -25.57 -15.75 2.77
CA TRP A 148 -25.94 -14.59 3.58
C TRP A 148 -25.98 -13.30 2.77
N ARG A 149 -26.94 -12.43 3.08
CA ARG A 149 -27.19 -11.21 2.29
C ARG A 149 -27.16 -9.96 3.16
N ARG A 150 -26.85 -8.85 2.51
CA ARG A 150 -26.92 -7.52 3.13
C ARG A 150 -28.33 -7.27 3.68
N GLY A 151 -28.39 -6.71 4.88
CA GLY A 151 -29.62 -6.39 5.59
C GLY A 151 -30.19 -7.51 6.45
N ASP A 152 -29.79 -8.77 6.23
CA ASP A 152 -30.22 -9.88 7.10
C ASP A 152 -29.78 -9.60 8.54
N ALA A 153 -30.64 -9.96 9.50
CA ALA A 153 -30.33 -9.84 10.92
C ALA A 153 -29.36 -10.93 11.32
N LEU A 154 -28.41 -10.58 12.18
CA LEU A 154 -27.31 -11.44 12.59
C LEU A 154 -27.12 -11.34 14.10
N THR A 155 -27.20 -12.50 14.76
CA THR A 155 -26.66 -12.72 16.10
C THR A 155 -25.35 -13.47 15.95
N LEU A 156 -24.26 -12.91 16.46
CA LEU A 156 -22.92 -13.49 16.30
C LEU A 156 -22.17 -13.54 17.62
N HIS A 157 -21.74 -14.74 17.99
CA HIS A 157 -20.88 -14.96 19.16
C HIS A 157 -19.41 -15.02 18.74
N GLY A 158 -18.53 -14.32 19.45
CA GLY A 158 -17.10 -14.42 19.23
C GLY A 158 -16.26 -13.43 20.03
N THR A 159 -14.96 -13.44 19.77
CA THR A 159 -14.00 -12.60 20.49
C THR A 159 -13.94 -11.19 19.88
N LEU A 160 -14.24 -10.17 20.67
CA LEU A 160 -14.10 -8.76 20.27
C LEU A 160 -12.68 -8.27 20.51
N ARG A 161 -12.10 -7.56 19.54
CA ARG A 161 -10.75 -6.99 19.67
C ARG A 161 -10.64 -5.60 19.09
N SER A 162 -9.84 -4.75 19.72
CA SER A 162 -9.49 -3.46 19.13
C SER A 162 -8.45 -3.66 18.00
N PRO A 163 -8.55 -2.93 16.87
CA PRO A 163 -7.53 -2.99 15.84
C PRO A 163 -6.18 -2.52 16.39
N SER A 164 -5.14 -3.35 16.26
CA SER A 164 -3.80 -3.02 16.76
C SER A 164 -3.20 -1.79 16.06
N PRO A 165 -2.43 -0.95 16.77
CA PRO A 165 -1.68 0.15 16.15
C PRO A 165 -0.62 -0.39 15.18
N SER A 166 -0.15 0.46 14.25
CA SER A 166 0.98 0.12 13.38
C SER A 166 2.22 -0.20 14.22
N ARG A 167 2.76 -1.41 14.05
CA ARG A 167 3.89 -1.92 14.85
C ARG A 167 5.25 -1.68 14.20
N ASN A 168 5.30 -1.18 12.96
CA ASN A 168 6.54 -0.82 12.26
C ASN A 168 6.55 0.67 11.87
N PHE A 169 7.71 1.31 11.93
CA PHE A 169 7.89 2.67 11.41
C PHE A 169 7.69 2.70 9.89
N GLY A 170 6.71 3.49 9.46
CA GLY A 170 6.29 3.54 8.05
C GLY A 170 5.38 2.39 7.64
N GLY A 171 5.11 1.39 8.50
CA GLY A 171 4.18 0.31 8.21
C GLY A 171 2.74 0.79 8.03
N PHE A 172 1.92 -0.03 7.36
CA PHE A 172 0.50 0.25 7.17
C PHE A 172 -0.23 0.35 8.53
N ASP A 173 -1.02 1.41 8.70
CA ASP A 173 -1.79 1.64 9.93
C ASP A 173 -3.24 1.20 9.71
N TYR A 174 -3.50 -0.08 10.00
CA TYR A 174 -4.82 -0.66 9.80
C TYR A 174 -5.88 -0.07 10.74
N ARG A 175 -5.51 0.29 11.97
CA ARG A 175 -6.40 0.98 12.91
C ARG A 175 -6.83 2.33 12.37
N ARG A 176 -5.90 3.12 11.84
CA ARG A 176 -6.22 4.41 11.20
C ARG A 176 -7.10 4.19 9.96
N TYR A 177 -6.78 3.20 9.12
CA TYR A 177 -7.59 2.86 7.95
C TYR A 177 -9.05 2.56 8.34
N LEU A 178 -9.27 1.67 9.30
CA LEU A 178 -10.63 1.34 9.77
C LEU A 178 -11.36 2.53 10.39
N ARG A 179 -10.65 3.37 11.17
CA ARG A 179 -11.23 4.61 11.70
C ARG A 179 -11.72 5.53 10.59
N LEU A 180 -10.96 5.72 9.51
CA LEU A 180 -11.41 6.52 8.35
C LEU A 180 -12.68 5.94 7.67
N HIS A 181 -12.96 4.66 7.89
CA HIS A 181 -14.17 3.94 7.48
C HIS A 181 -15.19 3.77 8.61
N HIS A 182 -15.11 4.57 9.69
CA HIS A 182 -16.02 4.55 10.83
C HIS A 182 -16.15 3.17 11.52
N THR A 183 -15.11 2.35 11.44
CA THR A 183 -15.07 1.02 12.07
C THR A 183 -14.01 1.02 13.16
N HIS A 184 -14.39 0.64 14.37
CA HIS A 184 -13.52 0.75 15.55
C HIS A 184 -13.16 -0.59 16.18
N TRP A 185 -13.90 -1.65 15.86
CA TRP A 185 -13.71 -2.98 16.45
C TRP A 185 -13.65 -4.09 15.41
N LEU A 186 -12.95 -5.15 15.77
CA LEU A 186 -12.87 -6.40 15.04
C LEU A 186 -13.58 -7.49 15.86
N LEU A 187 -14.39 -8.32 15.22
CA LEU A 187 -14.92 -9.53 15.84
C LEU A 187 -14.37 -10.76 15.12
N SER A 188 -13.83 -11.70 15.88
CA SER A 188 -13.34 -12.99 15.36
C SER A 188 -14.20 -14.13 15.92
N ALA A 189 -14.78 -14.94 15.04
CA ALA A 189 -15.62 -16.07 15.41
C ALA A 189 -15.18 -17.36 14.69
N LYS A 190 -15.55 -18.52 15.21
CA LYS A 190 -15.16 -19.83 14.66
C LYS A 190 -16.40 -20.70 14.41
N GLY A 191 -16.62 -21.06 13.14
CA GLY A 191 -17.75 -21.88 12.69
C GLY A 191 -19.03 -21.07 12.48
N VAL A 192 -19.78 -21.46 11.45
CA VAL A 192 -21.07 -20.83 11.12
C VAL A 192 -22.11 -20.99 12.24
N ASP A 193 -21.96 -22.00 13.10
CA ASP A 193 -22.87 -22.26 14.23
C ASP A 193 -22.89 -21.12 15.26
N GLN A 194 -21.88 -20.25 15.25
CA GLN A 194 -21.85 -19.04 16.08
C GLN A 194 -22.70 -17.89 15.51
N ALA A 195 -23.16 -18.02 14.27
CA ALA A 195 -23.93 -17.03 13.53
C ALA A 195 -25.38 -17.51 13.36
N GLN A 196 -26.33 -16.84 14.01
CA GLN A 196 -27.75 -17.01 13.74
C GLN A 196 -28.19 -15.90 12.80
N VAL A 197 -28.61 -16.27 11.59
CA VAL A 197 -29.00 -15.33 10.54
C VAL A 197 -30.48 -15.44 10.26
N GLU A 198 -31.18 -14.33 10.41
CA GLU A 198 -32.60 -14.22 10.11
C GLU A 198 -32.81 -13.30 8.89
N PRO A 199 -33.60 -13.71 7.88
CA PRO A 199 -33.87 -12.88 6.72
C PRO A 199 -34.51 -11.55 7.10
N GLU A 200 -34.09 -10.45 6.45
CA GLU A 200 -34.69 -9.14 6.71
C GLU A 200 -36.18 -9.11 6.36
N ALA A 201 -37.01 -8.56 7.26
CA ALA A 201 -38.41 -8.29 6.95
C ALA A 201 -38.52 -7.28 5.79
N MET A 202 -39.34 -7.58 4.78
CA MET A 202 -39.52 -6.74 3.58
C MET A 202 -40.06 -5.34 3.95
N ARG A 203 -39.15 -4.39 4.17
CA ARG A 203 -39.45 -2.96 4.27
C ARG A 203 -38.59 -2.23 3.24
N ILE A 204 -39.24 -1.36 2.46
CA ILE A 204 -38.54 -0.52 1.46
C ILE A 204 -37.57 0.40 2.20
N SER A 205 -36.29 0.06 2.13
CA SER A 205 -35.18 0.78 2.78
C SER A 205 -34.01 0.95 1.82
N VAL A 206 -33.08 1.85 2.14
CA VAL A 206 -31.83 2.01 1.38
C VAL A 206 -31.03 0.70 1.35
N VAL A 207 -31.11 -0.09 2.42
CA VAL A 207 -30.46 -1.41 2.53
C VAL A 207 -31.02 -2.38 1.48
N GLN A 208 -32.33 -2.36 1.23
CA GLN A 208 -32.95 -3.20 0.20
C GLN A 208 -32.48 -2.83 -1.21
N LEU A 209 -32.31 -1.53 -1.51
CA LEU A 209 -31.73 -1.09 -2.79
C LEU A 209 -30.29 -1.60 -2.98
N LEU A 210 -29.48 -1.54 -1.92
CA LEU A 210 -28.10 -2.06 -1.94
C LEU A 210 -28.06 -3.58 -2.08
N ARG A 211 -29.00 -4.29 -1.46
CA ARG A 211 -29.18 -5.74 -1.62
C ARG A 211 -29.52 -6.11 -3.05
N TRP A 212 -30.47 -5.41 -3.69
CA TRP A 212 -30.77 -5.63 -5.11
C TRP A 212 -29.58 -5.32 -6.01
N ASN A 213 -28.79 -4.30 -5.68
CA ASN A 213 -27.56 -4.02 -6.39
C ASN A 213 -26.55 -5.16 -6.27
N ASP A 214 -26.34 -5.71 -5.07
CA ASP A 214 -25.44 -6.86 -4.87
C ASP A 214 -25.93 -8.09 -5.64
N GLU A 215 -27.24 -8.38 -5.63
CA GLU A 215 -27.85 -9.47 -6.40
C GLU A 215 -27.68 -9.28 -7.91
N LEU A 216 -27.88 -8.05 -8.41
CA LEU A 216 -27.65 -7.70 -9.81
C LEU A 216 -26.18 -7.86 -10.20
N ARG A 217 -25.24 -7.39 -9.37
CA ARG A 217 -23.80 -7.55 -9.60
C ARG A 217 -23.41 -9.02 -9.65
N ASN A 218 -23.92 -9.84 -8.73
CA ASN A 218 -23.70 -11.28 -8.71
C ASN A 218 -24.33 -12.00 -9.92
N ALA A 219 -25.51 -11.55 -10.37
CA ALA A 219 -26.14 -12.07 -11.58
C ALA A 219 -25.33 -11.75 -12.84
N LEU A 220 -24.86 -10.51 -12.98
CA LEU A 220 -23.97 -10.10 -14.08
C LEU A 220 -22.65 -10.85 -14.03
N SER A 221 -22.05 -11.00 -12.85
CA SER A 221 -20.80 -11.75 -12.64
C SER A 221 -20.92 -13.18 -13.15
N ARG A 222 -21.99 -13.90 -12.77
CA ARG A 222 -22.29 -15.25 -13.29
C ARG A 222 -22.52 -15.30 -14.80
N ARG A 223 -23.15 -14.27 -15.37
CA ARG A 223 -23.31 -14.17 -16.83
C ARG A 223 -21.97 -13.95 -17.53
N MET A 224 -21.09 -13.13 -16.95
CA MET A 224 -19.76 -12.87 -17.48
C MET A 224 -18.88 -14.12 -17.46
N ASP A 225 -19.02 -15.01 -16.47
CA ASP A 225 -18.33 -16.30 -16.43
C ASP A 225 -18.71 -17.23 -17.59
N LEU A 226 -19.89 -17.05 -18.18
CA LEU A 226 -20.32 -17.80 -19.37
C LEU A 226 -19.86 -17.14 -20.68
N ILE A 227 -19.58 -15.84 -20.66
CA ILE A 227 -19.24 -15.03 -21.85
C ILE A 227 -17.73 -14.99 -22.08
N PHE A 228 -16.94 -14.89 -21.02
CA PHE A 228 -15.50 -14.72 -21.07
C PHE A 228 -14.77 -15.98 -20.60
N PRO A 229 -13.58 -16.31 -21.16
CA PRO A 229 -12.77 -17.41 -20.67
C PRO A 229 -12.39 -17.24 -19.20
N ALA A 230 -12.29 -18.34 -18.46
CA ALA A 230 -12.03 -18.33 -17.00
C ALA A 230 -10.75 -17.57 -16.62
N SER A 231 -9.70 -17.62 -17.45
CA SER A 231 -8.43 -16.91 -17.23
C SER A 231 -8.55 -15.38 -17.35
N GLN A 232 -9.62 -14.88 -17.95
CA GLN A 232 -9.81 -13.45 -18.25
C GLN A 232 -11.09 -12.87 -17.62
N ALA A 233 -12.00 -13.72 -17.16
CA ALA A 233 -13.27 -13.30 -16.58
C ALA A 233 -13.07 -12.34 -15.39
N GLY A 234 -12.11 -12.63 -14.50
CA GLY A 234 -11.74 -11.74 -13.39
C GLY A 234 -11.30 -10.34 -13.84
N PHE A 235 -10.46 -10.25 -14.88
CA PHE A 235 -10.03 -8.97 -15.47
C PHE A 235 -11.20 -8.20 -16.08
N MET A 236 -12.11 -8.87 -16.79
CA MET A 236 -13.29 -8.24 -17.36
C MET A 236 -14.29 -7.80 -16.28
N LYS A 237 -14.49 -8.60 -15.23
CA LYS A 237 -15.35 -8.28 -14.07
C LYS A 237 -14.85 -7.05 -13.33
N SER A 238 -13.55 -6.94 -13.08
CA SER A 238 -12.97 -5.78 -12.41
C SER A 238 -13.16 -4.51 -13.22
N MET A 239 -12.94 -4.59 -14.54
CA MET A 239 -13.03 -3.43 -15.43
C MET A 239 -14.47 -2.98 -15.73
N LEU A 240 -15.43 -3.91 -15.88
CA LEU A 240 -16.81 -3.60 -16.29
C LEU A 240 -17.76 -3.31 -15.12
N ILE A 241 -17.67 -4.08 -14.03
CA ILE A 241 -18.58 -3.97 -12.87
C ILE A 241 -17.87 -3.74 -11.53
N GLY A 242 -16.55 -3.55 -11.55
CA GLY A 242 -15.77 -3.15 -10.37
C GLY A 242 -15.58 -4.27 -9.36
N GLN A 243 -15.70 -5.53 -9.78
CA GLN A 243 -15.52 -6.70 -8.90
C GLN A 243 -14.10 -7.23 -9.03
N THR A 244 -13.30 -7.12 -7.96
CA THR A 244 -11.88 -7.50 -7.95
C THR A 244 -11.61 -8.87 -7.34
N ASP A 245 -12.60 -9.52 -6.73
CA ASP A 245 -12.45 -10.78 -5.96
C ASP A 245 -12.01 -11.98 -6.82
N ASP A 246 -12.21 -11.89 -8.13
CA ASP A 246 -11.85 -12.92 -9.11
C ASP A 246 -10.59 -12.54 -9.91
N LEU A 247 -9.98 -11.39 -9.62
CA LEU A 247 -8.75 -10.98 -10.29
C LEU A 247 -7.57 -11.76 -9.73
N ASP A 248 -6.81 -12.40 -10.62
CA ASP A 248 -5.56 -13.07 -10.28
C ASP A 248 -4.58 -12.10 -9.59
N PRO A 249 -4.11 -12.39 -8.36
CA PRO A 249 -3.17 -11.55 -7.63
C PRO A 249 -1.87 -11.25 -8.41
N GLU A 250 -1.37 -12.21 -9.19
CA GLU A 250 -0.16 -12.01 -9.99
C GLU A 250 -0.42 -10.97 -11.09
N ARG A 251 -1.59 -11.04 -11.74
CA ARG A 251 -2.01 -10.04 -12.74
C ARG A 251 -2.20 -8.67 -12.13
N PHE A 252 -2.81 -8.58 -10.94
CA PHE A 252 -2.93 -7.31 -10.22
C PHE A 252 -1.55 -6.70 -9.96
N GLN A 253 -0.59 -7.51 -9.53
CA GLN A 253 0.77 -7.05 -9.28
C GLN A 253 1.47 -6.57 -10.55
N GLN A 254 1.36 -7.30 -11.66
CA GLN A 254 1.94 -6.89 -12.95
C GLN A 254 1.43 -5.51 -13.41
N PHE A 255 0.12 -5.29 -13.37
CA PHE A 255 -0.48 -4.01 -13.71
C PHE A 255 -0.07 -2.92 -12.70
N SER A 256 0.08 -3.26 -11.43
CA SER A 256 0.60 -2.35 -10.39
C SER A 256 2.02 -1.90 -10.66
N GLU A 257 2.91 -2.82 -11.06
CA GLU A 257 4.30 -2.51 -11.43
C GLU A 257 4.40 -1.61 -12.66
N LEU A 258 3.49 -1.75 -13.63
CA LEU A 258 3.41 -0.87 -14.81
C LEU A 258 2.65 0.45 -14.57
N GLY A 259 2.12 0.68 -13.37
CA GLY A 259 1.33 1.87 -13.04
C GLY A 259 -0.05 1.90 -13.72
N LEU A 260 -0.60 0.74 -14.05
CA LEU A 260 -1.88 0.55 -14.76
C LEU A 260 -3.04 0.14 -13.84
N THR A 261 -2.88 0.25 -12.51
CA THR A 261 -3.94 -0.08 -11.53
C THR A 261 -5.24 0.68 -11.75
N HIS A 262 -5.15 1.89 -12.30
CA HIS A 262 -6.30 2.74 -12.63
C HIS A 262 -7.16 2.22 -13.80
N ILE A 263 -6.69 1.19 -14.52
CA ILE A 263 -7.48 0.46 -15.53
C ILE A 263 -8.25 -0.68 -14.87
N LEU A 264 -7.61 -1.37 -13.92
CA LEU A 264 -8.23 -2.45 -13.15
C LEU A 264 -9.35 -1.94 -12.24
N ALA A 265 -9.22 -0.71 -11.74
CA ALA A 265 -10.27 0.01 -11.06
C ALA A 265 -11.08 0.86 -12.06
N ILE A 266 -12.40 0.93 -11.88
CA ILE A 266 -13.25 1.73 -12.77
C ILE A 266 -12.96 3.22 -12.60
N SER A 267 -12.69 3.88 -13.72
CA SER A 267 -12.25 5.28 -13.77
C SER A 267 -13.32 6.22 -14.35
N GLY A 268 -13.07 7.54 -14.29
CA GLY A 268 -13.92 8.54 -14.94
C GLY A 268 -13.95 8.42 -16.47
N LEU A 269 -12.93 7.83 -17.08
CA LEU A 269 -12.92 7.54 -18.52
C LEU A 269 -13.98 6.49 -18.87
N ASN A 270 -14.15 5.47 -18.03
CA ASN A 270 -15.17 4.43 -18.23
C ASN A 270 -16.59 5.04 -18.23
N ILE A 271 -16.84 6.05 -17.38
CA ILE A 271 -18.10 6.81 -17.38
C ILE A 271 -18.29 7.59 -18.68
N ALA A 272 -17.25 8.30 -19.14
CA ALA A 272 -17.31 9.06 -20.38
C ALA A 272 -17.59 8.15 -21.60
N VAL A 273 -16.93 7.00 -21.65
CA VAL A 273 -17.12 5.99 -22.70
C VAL A 273 -18.52 5.38 -22.62
N PHE A 274 -18.99 4.99 -21.43
CA PHE A 274 -20.35 4.49 -21.21
C PHE A 274 -21.42 5.49 -21.71
N LEU A 275 -21.29 6.77 -21.32
CA LEU A 275 -22.17 7.83 -21.80
C LEU A 275 -22.09 8.02 -23.32
N GLY A 276 -20.87 7.95 -23.88
CA GLY A 276 -20.64 8.02 -25.32
C GLY A 276 -21.40 6.94 -26.09
N VAL A 277 -21.34 5.69 -25.61
CA VAL A 277 -22.08 4.56 -26.19
C VAL A 277 -23.59 4.78 -26.06
N CYS A 278 -24.07 5.15 -24.87
CA CYS A 278 -25.50 5.40 -24.64
C CYS A 278 -26.05 6.50 -25.57
N ILE A 279 -25.34 7.63 -25.67
CA ILE A 279 -25.71 8.75 -26.55
C ILE A 279 -25.66 8.31 -28.02
N TRP A 280 -24.63 7.55 -28.42
CA TRP A 280 -24.52 7.05 -29.79
C TRP A 280 -25.71 6.16 -30.19
N ILE A 281 -26.11 5.22 -29.33
CA ILE A 281 -27.30 4.36 -29.54
C ILE A 281 -28.57 5.22 -29.62
N MET A 282 -28.80 6.09 -28.65
CA MET A 282 -30.00 6.94 -28.61
C MET A 282 -30.12 7.89 -29.80
N ARG A 283 -28.99 8.39 -30.31
CA ARG A 283 -28.95 9.18 -31.55
C ARG A 283 -29.34 8.36 -32.78
N ARG A 284 -28.97 7.07 -32.84
CA ARG A 284 -29.41 6.16 -33.92
C ARG A 284 -30.91 5.86 -33.84
N LEU A 285 -31.47 5.82 -32.64
CA LEU A 285 -32.91 5.73 -32.39
C LEU A 285 -33.67 7.05 -32.64
N LYS A 286 -33.00 8.10 -33.14
CA LYS A 286 -33.57 9.42 -33.45
C LYS A 286 -34.21 10.13 -32.24
N LEU A 287 -33.78 9.84 -31.01
CA LEU A 287 -34.23 10.57 -29.82
C LEU A 287 -33.72 12.01 -29.83
N THR A 288 -34.54 12.93 -29.28
CA THR A 288 -34.16 14.35 -29.21
C THR A 288 -32.98 14.56 -28.24
N LYS A 289 -32.24 15.65 -28.45
CA LYS A 289 -31.11 16.05 -27.58
C LYS A 289 -31.49 16.15 -26.12
N GLU A 290 -32.61 16.79 -25.84
CA GLU A 290 -33.13 16.96 -24.48
C GLU A 290 -33.46 15.61 -23.82
N THR A 291 -34.08 14.70 -24.57
CA THR A 291 -34.47 13.37 -24.09
C THR A 291 -33.25 12.53 -23.72
N TYR A 292 -32.27 12.37 -24.62
CA TYR A 292 -31.14 11.50 -24.31
C TYR A 292 -30.23 12.08 -23.21
N LEU A 293 -30.13 13.42 -23.09
CA LEU A 293 -29.39 14.04 -21.98
C LEU A 293 -30.06 13.75 -20.63
N LEU A 294 -31.41 13.82 -20.59
CA LEU A 294 -32.18 13.50 -19.39
C LEU A 294 -32.04 12.02 -19.00
N ILE A 295 -32.14 11.11 -19.97
CA ILE A 295 -31.94 9.67 -19.75
C ILE A 295 -30.56 9.41 -19.15
N CYS A 296 -29.51 9.99 -19.72
CA CYS A 296 -28.14 9.84 -19.20
C CYS A 296 -27.99 10.36 -17.75
N ILE A 297 -28.64 11.47 -17.39
CA ILE A 297 -28.59 12.00 -16.01
C ILE A 297 -29.17 10.99 -15.01
N TRP A 298 -30.27 10.32 -15.35
CA TRP A 298 -30.91 9.33 -14.47
C TRP A 298 -30.23 7.95 -14.50
N LEU A 299 -29.59 7.59 -15.62
CA LEU A 299 -28.86 6.34 -15.76
C LEU A 299 -27.53 6.33 -14.98
N LEU A 300 -26.90 7.49 -14.79
CA LEU A 300 -25.60 7.60 -14.13
C LEU A 300 -25.62 7.12 -12.66
N PRO A 301 -26.55 7.55 -11.79
CA PRO A 301 -26.62 7.01 -10.42
C PRO A 301 -26.71 5.49 -10.37
N PHE A 302 -27.49 4.88 -11.27
CA PHE A 302 -27.59 3.42 -11.39
C PHE A 302 -26.26 2.79 -11.78
N TYR A 303 -25.59 3.33 -12.80
CA TYR A 303 -24.27 2.85 -13.21
C TYR A 303 -23.20 3.00 -12.11
N ILE A 304 -23.23 4.11 -11.35
CA ILE A 304 -22.31 4.34 -10.22
C ILE A 304 -22.50 3.28 -9.13
N LEU A 305 -23.75 2.95 -8.78
CA LEU A 305 -24.06 1.91 -7.80
C LEU A 305 -23.65 0.52 -8.29
N LEU A 306 -23.92 0.22 -9.56
CA LEU A 306 -23.58 -1.06 -10.19
C LEU A 306 -22.07 -1.34 -10.17
N THR A 307 -21.28 -0.28 -10.32
CA THR A 307 -19.82 -0.35 -10.39
C THR A 307 -19.12 -0.25 -9.03
N GLY A 308 -19.88 -0.29 -7.93
CA GLY A 308 -19.35 -0.31 -6.56
C GLY A 308 -19.04 1.06 -5.96
N ALA A 309 -19.44 2.17 -6.62
CA ALA A 309 -19.40 3.54 -6.10
C ALA A 309 -18.04 4.01 -5.52
N SER A 310 -16.91 3.63 -6.14
CA SER A 310 -15.59 4.13 -5.73
C SER A 310 -15.48 5.67 -5.89
N PRO A 311 -14.64 6.36 -5.09
CA PRO A 311 -14.53 7.83 -5.13
C PRO A 311 -14.27 8.40 -6.53
N SER A 312 -13.46 7.70 -7.32
CA SER A 312 -13.13 8.07 -8.71
C SER A 312 -14.34 8.07 -9.65
N ILE A 313 -15.24 7.08 -9.49
CA ILE A 313 -16.48 6.91 -10.27
C ILE A 313 -17.52 7.92 -9.80
N VAL A 314 -17.73 8.05 -8.48
CA VAL A 314 -18.68 9.00 -7.91
C VAL A 314 -18.37 10.41 -8.40
N ARG A 315 -17.10 10.84 -8.33
CA ARG A 315 -16.67 12.12 -8.91
C ARG A 315 -16.99 12.22 -10.40
N GLY A 316 -16.55 11.24 -11.20
CA GLY A 316 -16.75 11.29 -12.66
C GLY A 316 -18.23 11.33 -13.04
N GLY A 317 -19.07 10.63 -12.28
CA GLY A 317 -20.52 10.62 -12.42
C GLY A 317 -21.15 11.96 -12.07
N LEU A 318 -20.81 12.53 -10.91
CA LEU A 318 -21.27 13.85 -10.50
C LEU A 318 -20.84 14.95 -11.48
N MET A 319 -19.57 14.93 -11.93
CA MET A 319 -19.07 15.87 -12.94
C MET A 319 -19.85 15.73 -14.25
N SER A 320 -20.08 14.50 -14.71
CA SER A 320 -20.89 14.22 -15.90
C SER A 320 -22.34 14.68 -15.75
N MET A 321 -22.99 14.45 -14.61
CA MET A 321 -24.36 14.90 -14.36
C MET A 321 -24.47 16.43 -14.41
N ILE A 322 -23.56 17.15 -13.75
CA ILE A 322 -23.51 18.63 -13.81
C ILE A 322 -23.23 19.09 -15.24
N ALA A 323 -22.29 18.45 -15.94
CA ALA A 323 -21.95 18.80 -17.31
C ALA A 323 -23.10 18.56 -18.30
N LEU A 324 -23.87 17.48 -18.14
CA LEU A 324 -25.06 17.15 -18.93
C LEU A 324 -26.19 18.13 -18.64
N TYR A 325 -26.43 18.46 -17.36
CA TYR A 325 -27.41 19.47 -16.96
C TYR A 325 -27.08 20.85 -17.55
N ALA A 326 -25.81 21.27 -17.46
CA ALA A 326 -25.35 22.51 -18.08
C ALA A 326 -25.48 22.49 -19.62
N ALA A 327 -25.23 21.33 -20.25
CA ALA A 327 -25.41 21.15 -21.70
C ALA A 327 -26.86 21.37 -22.13
N ARG A 328 -27.79 20.87 -21.31
CA ARG A 328 -29.23 20.97 -21.49
C ARG A 328 -29.72 22.43 -21.37
N ARG A 329 -29.18 23.16 -20.39
CA ARG A 329 -29.53 24.57 -20.13
C ARG A 329 -28.81 25.57 -21.04
N GLY A 330 -27.91 25.13 -21.92
CA GLY A 330 -27.12 26.03 -22.77
C GLY A 330 -26.11 26.90 -22.00
N LEU A 331 -25.73 26.53 -20.78
CA LEU A 331 -24.80 27.31 -19.94
C LEU A 331 -23.34 27.11 -20.40
N ILE A 332 -22.54 28.17 -20.39
CA ILE A 332 -21.09 28.13 -20.66
C ILE A 332 -20.40 27.35 -19.54
N LYS A 333 -19.56 26.37 -19.91
CA LYS A 333 -18.96 25.41 -18.97
C LYS A 333 -17.51 25.78 -18.69
N ASP A 334 -17.24 26.23 -17.47
CA ASP A 334 -15.88 26.19 -16.93
C ASP A 334 -15.69 24.87 -16.17
N VAL A 335 -14.84 23.98 -16.71
CA VAL A 335 -14.54 22.68 -16.10
C VAL A 335 -14.02 22.83 -14.67
N MET A 336 -13.32 23.94 -14.38
CA MET A 336 -12.79 24.23 -13.05
C MET A 336 -13.90 24.49 -12.03
N HIS A 337 -15.01 25.12 -12.44
CA HIS A 337 -16.16 25.33 -11.57
C HIS A 337 -16.87 24.01 -11.25
N ILE A 338 -17.08 23.16 -12.27
CA ILE A 338 -17.68 21.85 -12.07
C ILE A 338 -16.82 21.02 -11.11
N MET A 339 -15.50 20.98 -11.35
CA MET A 339 -14.56 20.24 -10.51
C MET A 339 -14.56 20.77 -9.06
N ALA A 340 -14.54 22.09 -8.84
CA ALA A 340 -14.57 22.67 -7.51
C ALA A 340 -15.88 22.38 -6.75
N ILE A 341 -17.02 22.42 -7.44
CA ILE A 341 -18.32 22.07 -6.84
C ILE A 341 -18.32 20.60 -6.42
N VAL A 342 -17.89 19.69 -7.29
CA VAL A 342 -17.88 18.25 -6.98
C VAL A 342 -16.91 17.94 -5.85
N ALA A 343 -15.70 18.52 -5.85
CA ALA A 343 -14.76 18.37 -4.74
C ALA A 343 -15.38 18.84 -3.42
N TRP A 344 -16.01 20.01 -3.42
CA TRP A 344 -16.64 20.56 -2.22
C TRP A 344 -17.81 19.69 -1.72
N VAL A 345 -18.71 19.26 -2.61
CA VAL A 345 -19.84 18.36 -2.26
C VAL A 345 -19.34 17.05 -1.66
N MET A 346 -18.32 16.42 -2.26
CA MET A 346 -17.75 15.18 -1.73
C MET A 346 -17.10 15.39 -0.36
N LEU A 347 -16.34 16.47 -0.18
CA LEU A 347 -15.67 16.78 1.10
C LEU A 347 -16.63 17.18 2.21
N VAL A 348 -17.77 17.79 1.87
CA VAL A 348 -18.86 18.03 2.83
C VAL A 348 -19.53 16.70 3.20
N TRP A 349 -19.76 15.81 2.23
CA TRP A 349 -20.35 14.50 2.47
C TRP A 349 -19.50 13.62 3.39
N ASN A 350 -18.19 13.50 3.10
CA ASN A 350 -17.25 12.80 3.96
C ASN A 350 -15.89 13.52 3.93
N PRO A 351 -15.45 14.11 5.06
CA PRO A 351 -14.18 14.83 5.11
C PRO A 351 -12.95 13.94 4.91
N TYR A 352 -13.05 12.63 5.16
CA TYR A 352 -11.96 11.68 4.98
C TYR A 352 -11.60 11.41 3.52
N PHE A 353 -12.44 11.80 2.55
CA PHE A 353 -12.05 11.72 1.13
C PHE A 353 -10.79 12.55 0.82
N LEU A 354 -10.45 13.56 1.63
CA LEU A 354 -9.23 14.34 1.42
C LEU A 354 -7.94 13.50 1.55
N VAL A 355 -7.96 12.45 2.39
CA VAL A 355 -6.82 11.54 2.60
C VAL A 355 -6.90 10.27 1.75
N ASP A 356 -7.98 10.11 0.97
CA ASP A 356 -8.13 8.98 0.05
C ASP A 356 -7.28 9.17 -1.22
N VAL A 357 -6.50 8.14 -1.57
CA VAL A 357 -5.60 8.18 -2.73
C VAL A 357 -6.35 8.32 -4.05
N SER A 358 -7.53 7.70 -4.18
CA SER A 358 -8.34 7.74 -5.41
C SER A 358 -8.92 9.14 -5.63
N PHE A 359 -9.33 9.82 -4.57
CA PHE A 359 -9.76 11.21 -4.59
C PHE A 359 -8.60 12.15 -4.97
N GLN A 360 -7.45 12.03 -4.29
CA GLN A 360 -6.28 12.89 -4.52
C GLN A 360 -5.79 12.80 -5.98
N LEU A 361 -5.50 11.60 -6.48
CA LEU A 361 -5.04 11.39 -7.85
C LEU A 361 -6.09 11.83 -8.87
N SER A 362 -7.37 11.56 -8.63
CA SER A 362 -8.47 11.97 -9.49
C SER A 362 -8.49 13.48 -9.75
N PHE A 363 -8.53 14.27 -8.68
CA PHE A 363 -8.68 15.72 -8.80
C PHE A 363 -7.38 16.39 -9.27
N LEU A 364 -6.23 15.94 -8.76
CA LEU A 364 -4.92 16.48 -9.17
C LEU A 364 -4.67 16.24 -10.66
N VAL A 365 -4.82 15.00 -11.15
CA VAL A 365 -4.58 14.69 -12.56
C VAL A 365 -5.58 15.42 -13.45
N THR A 366 -6.85 15.51 -13.08
CA THR A 366 -7.86 16.25 -13.88
C THR A 366 -7.51 17.74 -13.97
N LEU A 367 -7.15 18.37 -12.84
CA LEU A 367 -6.70 19.76 -12.79
C LEU A 367 -5.44 19.97 -13.65
N GLY A 368 -4.47 19.07 -13.51
CA GLY A 368 -3.24 19.05 -14.29
C GLY A 368 -3.50 18.96 -15.79
N LEU A 369 -4.40 18.07 -16.21
CA LEU A 369 -4.75 17.91 -17.63
C LEU A 369 -5.43 19.16 -18.20
N VAL A 370 -6.37 19.76 -17.46
CA VAL A 370 -7.10 20.97 -17.88
C VAL A 370 -6.16 22.17 -18.08
N ILE A 371 -5.13 22.31 -17.22
CA ILE A 371 -4.19 23.44 -17.27
C ILE A 371 -3.00 23.15 -18.18
N GLY A 372 -2.49 21.92 -18.16
CA GLY A 372 -1.18 21.56 -18.70
C GLY A 372 -1.18 21.04 -20.14
N VAL A 373 -2.20 20.28 -20.57
CA VAL A 373 -2.16 19.56 -21.86
C VAL A 373 -2.03 20.50 -23.05
N GLN A 374 -2.78 21.61 -23.06
CA GLN A 374 -2.68 22.60 -24.14
C GLN A 374 -1.27 23.20 -24.24
N ARG A 375 -0.61 23.43 -23.10
CA ARG A 375 0.71 24.08 -23.06
C ARG A 375 1.83 23.13 -23.47
N VAL A 376 1.75 21.88 -23.02
CA VAL A 376 2.67 20.84 -23.48
C VAL A 376 2.50 20.60 -24.98
N ASN A 377 1.26 20.62 -25.48
CA ASN A 377 1.00 20.54 -26.92
C ASN A 377 1.74 21.65 -27.68
N GLU A 378 1.64 22.92 -27.25
CA GLU A 378 2.35 24.06 -27.86
C GLU A 378 3.87 23.85 -27.92
N LEU A 379 4.47 23.25 -26.87
CA LEU A 379 5.90 22.91 -26.84
C LEU A 379 6.31 21.74 -27.74
N LEU A 380 5.37 20.81 -28.01
CA LEU A 380 5.61 19.64 -28.86
C LEU A 380 5.33 19.91 -30.34
N VAL A 381 4.58 20.96 -30.69
CA VAL A 381 4.27 21.33 -32.09
C VAL A 381 5.51 21.35 -32.99
N PRO A 382 6.66 21.96 -32.62
CA PRO A 382 7.83 22.01 -33.48
C PRO A 382 8.50 20.65 -33.72
N ARG A 383 8.22 19.64 -32.88
CA ARG A 383 8.88 18.33 -32.91
C ARG A 383 7.98 17.20 -33.39
N MET A 384 6.65 17.36 -33.30
CA MET A 384 5.67 16.32 -33.61
C MET A 384 4.56 16.88 -34.51
N SER A 385 4.53 16.43 -35.76
CA SER A 385 3.56 16.90 -36.76
C SER A 385 2.18 16.24 -36.60
N SER A 386 2.11 14.97 -36.17
CA SER A 386 0.83 14.26 -36.01
C SER A 386 0.07 14.75 -34.77
N PRO A 387 -1.19 15.24 -34.92
CA PRO A 387 -1.97 15.74 -33.81
C PRO A 387 -2.37 14.65 -32.81
N ILE A 388 -2.58 13.41 -33.29
CA ILE A 388 -2.93 12.26 -32.44
C ILE A 388 -1.76 11.94 -31.51
N LEU A 389 -0.56 11.72 -32.09
CA LEU A 389 0.63 11.39 -31.31
C LEU A 389 0.99 12.51 -30.33
N ARG A 390 0.86 13.77 -30.76
CA ARG A 390 1.12 14.94 -29.91
C ARG A 390 0.15 15.02 -28.73
N ASN A 391 -1.15 14.83 -28.96
CA ASN A 391 -2.16 14.84 -27.89
C ASN A 391 -1.95 13.70 -26.90
N THR A 392 -1.71 12.48 -27.38
CA THR A 392 -1.42 11.32 -26.52
C THR A 392 -0.16 11.57 -25.69
N ALA A 393 0.93 12.04 -26.31
CA ALA A 393 2.17 12.36 -25.60
C ALA A 393 1.95 13.45 -24.53
N SER A 394 1.19 14.51 -24.84
CA SER A 394 0.88 15.58 -23.89
C SER A 394 0.06 15.09 -22.71
N ILE A 395 -0.98 14.27 -22.95
CA ILE A 395 -1.81 13.69 -21.88
C ILE A 395 -0.96 12.79 -20.99
N THR A 396 -0.13 11.91 -21.57
CA THR A 396 0.75 11.01 -20.82
C THR A 396 1.79 11.80 -20.01
N LEU A 397 2.47 12.79 -20.61
CA LEU A 397 3.48 13.58 -19.91
C LEU A 397 2.87 14.36 -18.73
N VAL A 398 1.76 15.05 -18.96
CA VAL A 398 1.10 15.86 -17.92
C VAL A 398 0.54 14.98 -16.80
N SER A 399 -0.17 13.90 -17.14
CA SER A 399 -0.73 12.99 -16.13
C SER A 399 0.37 12.35 -15.28
N GLN A 400 1.49 11.95 -15.87
CA GLN A 400 2.62 11.37 -15.15
C GLN A 400 3.33 12.40 -14.26
N LEU A 401 3.63 13.60 -14.76
CA LEU A 401 4.25 14.66 -13.94
C LEU A 401 3.38 15.03 -12.73
N ILE A 402 2.06 15.10 -12.91
CA ILE A 402 1.16 15.52 -11.84
C ILE A 402 0.90 14.40 -10.83
N SER A 403 0.79 13.16 -11.28
CA SER A 403 0.57 12.01 -10.39
C SER A 403 1.83 11.55 -9.67
N PHE A 404 3.03 11.78 -10.24
CA PHE A 404 4.29 11.22 -9.78
C PHE A 404 4.53 11.33 -8.26
N PRO A 405 4.47 12.52 -7.60
CA PRO A 405 4.73 12.64 -6.17
C PRO A 405 3.77 11.83 -5.30
N VAL A 406 2.49 11.80 -5.67
CA VAL A 406 1.45 11.08 -4.94
C VAL A 406 1.58 9.58 -5.18
N SER A 407 1.88 9.16 -6.42
CA SER A 407 2.12 7.77 -6.77
C SER A 407 3.30 7.17 -5.98
N ILE A 408 4.44 7.86 -5.92
CA ILE A 408 5.60 7.36 -5.15
C ILE A 408 5.36 7.41 -3.63
N TYR A 409 4.47 8.28 -3.15
CA TYR A 409 4.10 8.35 -1.72
C TYR A 409 3.31 7.12 -1.25
N TYR A 410 2.35 6.65 -2.05
CA TYR A 410 1.52 5.49 -1.69
C TYR A 410 2.08 4.15 -2.17
N PHE A 411 2.72 4.11 -3.35
CA PHE A 411 3.13 2.86 -3.99
C PHE A 411 4.64 2.61 -3.92
N ASN A 412 5.46 3.61 -3.58
CA ASN A 412 6.92 3.51 -3.43
C ASN A 412 7.66 2.92 -4.65
N GLN A 413 7.04 2.97 -5.81
CA GLN A 413 7.59 2.46 -7.06
C GLN A 413 7.12 3.29 -8.24
N PHE A 414 7.96 3.39 -9.26
CA PHE A 414 7.66 4.02 -10.52
C PHE A 414 8.36 3.27 -11.65
N SER A 415 7.59 2.83 -12.65
CA SER A 415 8.16 2.20 -13.84
C SER A 415 8.31 3.22 -14.96
N LEU A 416 9.52 3.33 -15.53
CA LEU A 416 9.74 4.16 -16.71
C LEU A 416 8.96 3.63 -17.92
N LEU A 417 8.70 2.31 -17.97
CA LEU A 417 7.87 1.69 -19.01
C LEU A 417 6.39 2.06 -18.88
N SER A 418 5.97 2.61 -17.73
CA SER A 418 4.59 3.10 -17.54
C SER A 418 4.19 4.12 -18.60
N TRP A 419 5.14 4.92 -19.11
CA TRP A 419 4.87 5.92 -20.15
C TRP A 419 4.44 5.27 -21.47
N LEU A 420 5.18 4.23 -21.88
CA LEU A 420 4.89 3.47 -23.09
C LEU A 420 3.62 2.64 -22.90
N ALA A 421 3.49 1.96 -21.76
CA ALA A 421 2.33 1.15 -21.44
C ALA A 421 1.05 1.99 -21.42
N ASN A 422 1.06 3.18 -20.79
CA ASN A 422 -0.09 4.08 -20.79
C ASN A 422 -0.41 4.64 -22.18
N ALA A 423 0.60 4.94 -23.01
CA ALA A 423 0.36 5.48 -24.35
C ALA A 423 -0.28 4.45 -25.30
N VAL A 424 -0.01 3.15 -25.12
CA VAL A 424 -0.47 2.08 -26.00
C VAL A 424 -1.66 1.30 -25.42
N LEU A 425 -1.55 0.82 -24.19
CA LEU A 425 -2.52 -0.09 -23.59
C LEU A 425 -3.79 0.64 -23.14
N VAL A 426 -3.69 1.86 -22.56
CA VAL A 426 -4.87 2.59 -22.07
C VAL A 426 -5.87 2.88 -23.20
N PRO A 427 -5.48 3.42 -24.38
CA PRO A 427 -6.42 3.63 -25.47
C PRO A 427 -7.06 2.32 -25.96
N VAL A 428 -6.28 1.24 -26.11
CA VAL A 428 -6.79 -0.06 -26.56
C VAL A 428 -7.82 -0.59 -25.57
N ILE A 429 -7.48 -0.61 -24.28
CA ILE A 429 -8.38 -1.13 -23.25
C ILE A 429 -9.63 -0.26 -23.13
N SER A 430 -9.46 1.05 -23.05
CA SER A 430 -10.58 1.97 -22.75
C SER A 430 -11.49 2.25 -23.95
N MET A 431 -10.96 2.29 -25.17
CA MET A 431 -11.73 2.64 -26.38
C MET A 431 -12.15 1.43 -27.21
N VAL A 432 -11.54 0.25 -27.00
CA VAL A 432 -11.87 -0.97 -27.74
C VAL A 432 -12.40 -2.06 -26.80
N VAL A 433 -11.59 -2.53 -25.85
CA VAL A 433 -11.94 -3.68 -24.99
C VAL A 433 -13.14 -3.36 -24.11
N PHE A 434 -13.17 -2.18 -23.47
CA PHE A 434 -14.23 -1.79 -22.56
C PHE A 434 -15.60 -1.63 -23.27
N PRO A 435 -15.74 -0.85 -24.37
CA PRO A 435 -16.99 -0.79 -25.13
C PRO A 435 -17.43 -2.15 -25.67
N ALA A 436 -16.51 -2.93 -26.24
CA ALA A 436 -16.81 -4.26 -26.77
C ALA A 436 -17.29 -5.18 -25.64
N GLY A 437 -16.68 -5.10 -24.46
CA GLY A 437 -17.09 -5.84 -23.27
C GLY A 437 -18.50 -5.47 -22.79
N LEU A 438 -18.84 -4.17 -22.77
CA LEU A 438 -20.21 -3.73 -22.46
C LEU A 438 -21.23 -4.29 -23.46
N VAL A 439 -20.89 -4.30 -24.76
CA VAL A 439 -21.74 -4.89 -25.80
C VAL A 439 -21.85 -6.41 -25.63
N ALA A 440 -20.74 -7.11 -25.36
CA ALA A 440 -20.72 -8.54 -25.13
C ALA A 440 -21.61 -8.95 -23.94
N VAL A 441 -21.53 -8.21 -22.83
CA VAL A 441 -22.39 -8.43 -21.67
C VAL A 441 -23.85 -8.13 -22.00
N PHE A 442 -24.14 -7.00 -22.66
CA PHE A 442 -25.51 -6.65 -23.04
C PHE A 442 -26.14 -7.71 -23.97
N VAL A 443 -25.42 -8.14 -25.01
CA VAL A 443 -25.86 -9.20 -25.92
C VAL A 443 -25.96 -10.53 -25.20
N GLY A 444 -25.01 -10.85 -24.32
CA GLY A 444 -25.00 -12.11 -23.56
C GLY A 444 -26.11 -12.23 -22.52
N ILE A 445 -26.64 -11.10 -22.02
CA ILE A 445 -27.87 -11.09 -21.22
C ILE A 445 -29.07 -11.55 -22.05
N LEU A 446 -29.14 -11.15 -23.32
CA LEU A 446 -30.23 -11.52 -24.24
C LEU A 446 -30.05 -12.93 -24.82
N TYR A 447 -28.83 -13.26 -25.25
CA TYR A 447 -28.47 -14.53 -25.88
C TYR A 447 -26.99 -14.85 -25.65
N VAL A 448 -26.73 -15.79 -24.72
CA VAL A 448 -25.38 -16.15 -24.25
C VAL A 448 -24.42 -16.53 -25.39
N PRO A 449 -24.79 -17.36 -26.39
CA PRO A 449 -23.86 -17.75 -27.45
C PRO A 449 -23.32 -16.56 -28.26
N ALA A 450 -24.16 -15.58 -28.60
CA ALA A 450 -23.71 -14.39 -29.33
C ALA A 450 -22.81 -13.50 -28.47
N GLY A 451 -23.14 -13.33 -27.19
CA GLY A 451 -22.26 -12.62 -26.24
C GLY A 451 -20.90 -13.30 -26.14
N SER A 452 -20.89 -14.63 -26.06
CA SER A 452 -19.68 -15.46 -25.97
C SER A 452 -18.83 -15.36 -27.24
N SER A 453 -19.43 -15.27 -28.43
CA SER A 453 -18.68 -15.04 -29.68
C SER A 453 -17.94 -13.70 -29.67
N ILE A 454 -18.55 -12.63 -29.14
CA ILE A 454 -17.88 -11.34 -28.96
C ILE A 454 -16.81 -11.45 -27.86
N GLY A 455 -17.10 -12.18 -26.78
CA GLY A 455 -16.16 -12.48 -25.69
C GLY A 455 -14.90 -13.19 -26.19
N LEU A 456 -15.02 -14.13 -27.13
CA LEU A 456 -13.90 -14.79 -27.79
C LEU A 456 -13.06 -13.82 -28.62
N LEU A 457 -13.68 -12.89 -29.36
CA LEU A 457 -12.90 -11.87 -30.08
C LEU A 457 -12.13 -10.96 -29.13
N ILE A 458 -12.75 -10.60 -27.99
CA ILE A 458 -12.10 -9.83 -26.93
C ILE A 458 -10.94 -10.63 -26.31
N SER A 459 -11.07 -11.96 -26.21
CA SER A 459 -10.05 -12.77 -25.54
C SER A 459 -8.70 -12.73 -26.24
N TRP A 460 -8.69 -12.60 -27.57
CA TRP A 460 -7.47 -12.46 -28.37
C TRP A 460 -6.77 -11.12 -28.09
N LEU A 461 -7.54 -10.05 -27.91
CA LEU A 461 -7.00 -8.74 -27.54
C LEU A 461 -6.44 -8.76 -26.12
N ASN A 462 -7.16 -9.37 -25.18
CA ASN A 462 -6.70 -9.53 -23.81
C ASN A 462 -5.43 -10.38 -23.73
N GLU A 463 -5.32 -11.47 -24.50
CA GLU A 463 -4.09 -12.27 -24.60
C GLU A 463 -2.91 -11.44 -25.13
N ALA A 464 -3.14 -10.61 -26.15
CA ALA A 464 -2.12 -9.70 -26.66
C ALA A 464 -1.68 -8.66 -25.60
N ILE A 465 -2.63 -8.15 -24.81
CA ILE A 465 -2.35 -7.24 -23.69
C ILE A 465 -1.53 -7.97 -22.63
N PHE A 466 -1.94 -9.16 -22.21
CA PHE A 466 -1.27 -9.95 -21.18
C PHE A 466 0.12 -10.38 -21.61
N TRP A 467 0.29 -10.83 -22.84
CA TRP A 467 1.60 -11.12 -23.42
C TRP A 467 2.50 -9.88 -23.41
N SER A 468 1.96 -8.71 -23.76
CA SER A 468 2.71 -7.45 -23.74
C SER A 468 3.14 -7.08 -22.32
N THR A 469 2.24 -7.15 -21.34
CA THR A 469 2.57 -6.87 -19.93
C THR A 469 3.57 -7.88 -19.38
N ASP A 470 3.43 -9.16 -19.74
CA ASP A 470 4.35 -10.23 -19.36
C ASP A 470 5.76 -10.01 -19.90
N LYS A 471 5.91 -9.47 -21.12
CA LYS A 471 7.24 -9.11 -21.65
C LYS A 471 7.83 -7.88 -20.98
N LEU A 472 7.00 -6.86 -20.72
CA LEU A 472 7.47 -5.64 -20.04
C LEU A 472 7.91 -5.90 -18.60
N GLN A 473 7.31 -6.87 -17.91
CA GLN A 473 7.64 -7.16 -16.51
C GLN A 473 9.08 -7.68 -16.32
N HIS A 474 9.64 -8.37 -17.31
CA HIS A 474 10.99 -8.96 -17.24
C HIS A 474 12.10 -7.91 -17.42
N LEU A 475 11.74 -6.67 -17.76
CA LEU A 475 12.67 -5.56 -17.92
C LEU A 475 12.85 -4.83 -16.58
N ASP A 476 13.42 -5.53 -15.60
CA ASP A 476 13.60 -5.03 -14.22
C ASP A 476 14.44 -3.74 -14.14
N GLN A 477 15.28 -3.47 -15.15
CA GLN A 477 16.13 -2.27 -15.23
C GLN A 477 15.36 -0.93 -15.29
N PHE A 478 14.07 -0.97 -15.66
CA PHE A 478 13.24 0.23 -15.76
C PHE A 478 12.32 0.46 -14.55
N LYS A 479 12.39 -0.42 -13.55
CA LYS A 479 11.65 -0.29 -12.29
C LYS A 479 12.50 0.54 -11.32
N LEU A 480 11.97 1.67 -10.88
CA LEU A 480 12.60 2.53 -9.89
C LEU A 480 11.83 2.42 -8.58
N PHE A 481 12.52 2.10 -7.49
CA PHE A 481 11.93 2.19 -6.15
C PHE A 481 12.15 3.61 -5.62
N TRP A 482 11.18 4.13 -4.90
CA TRP A 482 11.23 5.48 -4.37
C TRP A 482 10.89 5.45 -2.88
N PRO A 483 11.72 6.06 -2.02
CA PRO A 483 11.33 6.27 -0.63
C PRO A 483 10.06 7.13 -0.59
N ALA A 484 9.27 6.99 0.48
CA ALA A 484 8.13 7.89 0.66
C ALA A 484 8.63 9.34 0.77
N PRO A 485 8.26 10.24 -0.17
CA PRO A 485 8.69 11.62 -0.12
C PRO A 485 8.07 12.32 1.09
N SER A 486 8.83 13.24 1.67
CA SER A 486 8.33 14.10 2.73
C SER A 486 7.33 15.11 2.18
N LEU A 487 6.39 15.57 3.01
CA LEU A 487 5.42 16.60 2.61
C LEU A 487 6.11 17.89 2.10
N PRO A 488 7.22 18.37 2.69
CA PRO A 488 7.98 19.49 2.12
C PRO A 488 8.48 19.21 0.70
N TRP A 489 9.01 18.01 0.43
CA TRP A 489 9.48 17.66 -0.91
C TRP A 489 8.33 17.68 -1.93
N ILE A 490 7.16 17.13 -1.58
CA ILE A 490 5.96 17.18 -2.43
C ILE A 490 5.53 18.63 -2.68
N ALA A 491 5.53 19.48 -1.64
CA ALA A 491 5.19 20.89 -1.77
C ALA A 491 6.18 21.64 -2.67
N PHE A 492 7.49 21.41 -2.54
CA PHE A 492 8.50 21.96 -3.43
C PHE A 492 8.34 21.47 -4.87
N TYR A 493 7.98 20.21 -5.08
CA TYR A 493 7.73 19.65 -6.41
C TYR A 493 6.58 20.36 -7.12
N TYR A 494 5.41 20.47 -6.48
CA TYR A 494 4.28 21.18 -7.06
C TYR A 494 4.53 22.69 -7.16
N GLY A 495 5.23 23.28 -6.19
CA GLY A 495 5.67 24.67 -6.23
C GLY A 495 6.57 24.96 -7.44
N LEU A 496 7.51 24.06 -7.73
CA LEU A 496 8.38 24.13 -8.90
C LEU A 496 7.60 23.97 -10.21
N LEU A 497 6.61 23.07 -10.27
CA LEU A 497 5.70 22.95 -11.43
C LEU A 497 4.94 24.26 -11.68
N ILE A 498 4.36 24.87 -10.64
CA ILE A 498 3.63 26.14 -10.73
C ILE A 498 4.57 27.27 -11.13
N LEU A 499 5.76 27.34 -10.54
CA LEU A 499 6.77 28.34 -10.89
C LEU A 499 7.15 28.23 -12.36
N ASN A 500 7.43 27.03 -12.85
CA ASN A 500 7.76 26.80 -14.26
C ASN A 500 6.61 27.16 -15.20
N TYR A 501 5.36 26.86 -14.82
CA TYR A 501 4.19 27.28 -15.55
C TYR A 501 4.06 28.81 -15.63
N CYS A 502 4.26 29.51 -14.50
CA CYS A 502 4.23 30.97 -14.44
C CYS A 502 5.37 31.63 -15.22
N LEU A 503 6.59 31.08 -15.14
CA LEU A 503 7.74 31.52 -15.91
C LEU A 503 7.50 31.33 -17.40
N TRP A 504 6.94 30.18 -17.80
CA TRP A 504 6.56 29.92 -19.18
C TRP A 504 5.56 30.96 -19.69
N LEU A 505 4.50 31.28 -18.94
CA LEU A 505 3.53 32.30 -19.34
C LEU A 505 4.15 33.69 -19.53
N ARG A 506 5.17 34.04 -18.76
CA ARG A 506 5.86 35.34 -18.84
C ARG A 506 6.92 35.38 -19.94
N LEU A 507 7.70 34.30 -20.08
CA LEU A 507 8.90 34.25 -20.92
C LEU A 507 8.67 33.66 -22.31
N SER A 508 7.57 32.92 -22.55
CA SER A 508 7.24 32.45 -23.90
C SER A 508 6.92 33.57 -24.87
N GLN A 509 6.66 34.79 -24.35
CA GLN A 509 6.42 36.00 -25.13
C GLN A 509 7.71 36.75 -25.48
N THR A 510 8.84 36.42 -24.83
CA THR A 510 10.15 37.05 -25.05
C THR A 510 11.10 36.09 -25.76
N THR A 511 11.30 36.27 -27.06
CA THR A 511 12.28 35.55 -27.87
C THR A 511 13.67 36.11 -27.64
N GLY A 512 14.46 35.54 -26.73
CA GLY A 512 15.86 35.97 -26.58
C GLY A 512 16.68 35.09 -25.65
N ALA A 513 17.68 34.41 -26.23
CA ALA A 513 18.68 33.52 -25.60
C ALA A 513 18.23 32.07 -25.27
N GLY A 514 18.76 31.13 -26.05
CA GLY A 514 18.68 29.69 -25.80
C GLY A 514 20.07 29.05 -25.80
N LEU A 515 20.22 27.96 -25.05
CA LEU A 515 21.42 27.12 -25.02
C LEU A 515 21.43 26.22 -26.26
N PRO A 516 22.49 26.22 -27.08
CA PRO A 516 22.62 25.29 -28.19
C PRO A 516 22.96 23.89 -27.65
N ILE A 517 22.05 22.94 -27.79
CA ILE A 517 22.32 21.52 -27.55
C ILE A 517 22.53 20.83 -28.90
N VAL A 518 23.64 20.12 -29.02
CA VAL A 518 23.95 19.30 -30.18
C VAL A 518 23.40 17.89 -29.93
N LEU A 519 22.34 17.52 -30.64
CA LEU A 519 21.85 16.14 -30.65
C LEU A 519 22.54 15.38 -31.78
N VAL A 520 23.28 14.34 -31.43
CA VAL A 520 23.87 13.39 -32.38
C VAL A 520 22.86 12.29 -32.64
N SER A 521 22.37 12.19 -33.87
CA SER A 521 21.47 11.12 -34.31
C SER A 521 22.19 10.25 -35.35
N VAL A 522 21.68 9.03 -35.57
CA VAL A 522 22.12 8.09 -36.63
C VAL A 522 22.08 8.75 -38.03
N LYS A 523 21.28 9.82 -38.21
CA LYS A 523 21.16 10.59 -39.46
C LYS A 523 21.89 11.95 -39.46
N GLY A 524 22.74 12.26 -38.48
CA GLY A 524 23.56 13.48 -38.43
C GLY A 524 23.40 14.35 -37.17
N ILE A 525 24.13 15.47 -37.14
CA ILE A 525 24.22 16.43 -36.03
C ILE A 525 23.13 17.51 -36.18
N LYS A 526 22.15 17.56 -35.27
CA LYS A 526 21.15 18.65 -35.21
C LYS A 526 21.41 19.55 -34.00
N LYS A 527 21.63 20.85 -34.25
CA LYS A 527 21.67 21.89 -33.20
C LYS A 527 20.24 22.33 -32.84
N VAL A 528 19.86 22.18 -31.59
CA VAL A 528 18.56 22.59 -31.05
C VAL A 528 18.81 23.63 -29.97
N ASN A 529 18.29 24.84 -30.13
CA ASN A 529 18.35 25.87 -29.10
C ASN A 529 17.21 25.65 -28.10
N ILE A 530 17.54 25.25 -26.87
CA ILE A 530 16.57 25.16 -25.77
C ILE A 530 16.57 26.52 -25.07
N PRO A 531 15.41 27.18 -24.89
CA PRO A 531 15.38 28.47 -24.19
C PRO A 531 15.93 28.30 -22.76
N LEU A 532 16.74 29.25 -22.29
CA LEU A 532 17.48 29.16 -21.02
C LEU A 532 16.58 28.78 -19.83
N TRP A 533 15.37 29.34 -19.76
CA TRP A 533 14.40 29.05 -18.70
C TRP A 533 14.01 27.56 -18.65
N LEU A 534 13.90 26.89 -19.80
CA LEU A 534 13.58 25.47 -19.87
C LEU A 534 14.77 24.62 -19.42
N GLY A 535 16.01 25.08 -19.68
CA GLY A 535 17.22 24.49 -19.12
C GLY A 535 17.24 24.55 -17.59
N TYR A 536 16.96 25.72 -17.00
CA TYR A 536 16.84 25.89 -15.55
C TYR A 536 15.69 25.07 -14.95
N ALA A 537 14.54 25.01 -15.64
CA ALA A 537 13.41 24.19 -15.24
C ALA A 537 13.79 22.71 -15.13
N ILE A 538 14.41 22.17 -16.19
CA ILE A 538 14.86 20.78 -16.24
C ILE A 538 15.93 20.52 -15.19
N GLY A 539 16.93 21.40 -15.07
CA GLY A 539 17.99 21.28 -14.06
C GLY A 539 17.45 21.30 -12.62
N GLY A 540 16.49 22.18 -12.33
CA GLY A 540 15.80 22.23 -11.04
C GLY A 540 15.02 20.96 -10.74
N PHE A 541 14.29 20.41 -11.72
CA PHE A 541 13.60 19.12 -11.55
C PHE A 541 14.58 17.97 -11.34
N LEU A 542 15.66 17.89 -12.12
CA LEU A 542 16.67 16.84 -11.98
C LEU A 542 17.33 16.89 -10.60
N LEU A 543 17.66 18.08 -10.10
CA LEU A 543 18.19 18.25 -8.75
C LEU A 543 17.17 17.79 -7.69
N LEU A 544 15.91 18.20 -7.83
CA LEU A 544 14.85 17.82 -6.89
C LEU A 544 14.60 16.31 -6.88
N LEU A 545 14.56 15.67 -8.06
CA LEU A 545 14.44 14.23 -8.22
C LEU A 545 15.67 13.51 -7.64
N TRP A 546 16.87 14.03 -7.85
CA TRP A 546 18.10 13.48 -7.28
C TRP A 546 18.11 13.51 -5.75
N MET A 547 17.65 14.62 -5.15
CA MET A 547 17.47 14.73 -3.69
C MET A 547 16.37 13.80 -3.18
N GLY A 548 15.25 13.68 -3.92
CA GLY A 548 14.13 12.83 -3.54
C GLY A 548 14.41 11.32 -3.65
N TYR A 549 15.24 10.92 -4.60
CA TYR A 549 15.56 9.51 -4.86
C TYR A 549 16.45 8.90 -3.77
N SER A 550 17.29 9.71 -3.11
CA SER A 550 18.18 9.25 -2.04
C SER A 550 18.29 10.32 -0.94
N PRO A 551 17.24 10.53 -0.13
CA PRO A 551 17.19 11.62 0.84
C PRO A 551 18.28 11.49 1.93
N GLU A 552 18.71 10.27 2.22
CA GLU A 552 19.70 9.97 3.26
C GLU A 552 21.12 9.84 2.72
N ARG A 553 21.39 10.25 1.46
CA ARG A 553 22.70 10.11 0.80
C ARG A 553 23.87 10.71 1.60
N PHE A 554 23.62 11.76 2.35
CA PHE A 554 24.63 12.43 3.18
C PHE A 554 24.62 11.96 4.63
N ASN A 555 23.65 11.14 5.03
CA ASN A 555 23.64 10.55 6.37
C ASN A 555 24.70 9.46 6.44
N ARG A 556 25.63 9.60 7.37
CA ARG A 556 26.72 8.65 7.61
C ARG A 556 26.50 7.80 8.85
N SER A 557 25.30 7.77 9.43
CA SER A 557 25.01 6.83 10.51
C SER A 557 24.68 5.44 9.99
N GLY A 558 25.14 4.43 10.73
CA GLY A 558 24.65 3.06 10.57
C GLY A 558 23.28 2.92 11.23
N LEU A 559 22.41 2.07 10.71
CA LEU A 559 21.07 1.85 11.27
C LEU A 559 20.71 0.38 11.20
N VAL A 560 20.48 -0.24 12.35
CA VAL A 560 20.02 -1.64 12.47
C VAL A 560 18.55 -1.63 12.90
N GLN A 561 17.69 -2.32 12.16
CA GLN A 561 16.24 -2.26 12.33
C GLN A 561 15.69 -3.68 12.48
N PHE A 562 15.23 -4.03 13.67
CA PHE A 562 14.56 -5.29 13.97
C PHE A 562 13.08 -5.12 13.67
N ILE A 563 12.66 -5.54 12.48
CA ILE A 563 11.31 -5.35 11.95
C ILE A 563 10.36 -6.32 12.67
N ASP A 564 9.22 -5.81 13.12
CA ASP A 564 8.15 -6.64 13.66
C ASP A 564 7.39 -7.31 12.51
N VAL A 565 7.78 -8.54 12.21
CA VAL A 565 7.16 -9.42 11.21
C VAL A 565 6.08 -10.34 11.80
N GLY A 566 5.70 -10.12 13.05
CA GLY A 566 4.97 -11.10 13.84
C GLY A 566 5.93 -12.16 14.36
N GLN A 567 5.72 -13.42 13.99
CA GLN A 567 6.62 -14.51 14.37
C GLN A 567 7.83 -14.55 13.42
N GLY A 568 9.04 -14.62 13.98
CA GLY A 568 10.27 -14.77 13.21
C GLY A 568 11.24 -13.59 13.27
N ASP A 569 12.24 -13.64 12.41
CA ASP A 569 13.28 -12.61 12.26
C ASP A 569 13.18 -11.90 10.91
N ALA A 570 13.28 -10.57 10.93
CA ALA A 570 13.67 -9.78 9.76
C ALA A 570 14.43 -8.54 10.24
N ILE A 571 15.70 -8.42 9.85
CA ILE A 571 16.57 -7.34 10.31
C ILE A 571 17.13 -6.60 9.11
N LEU A 572 16.80 -5.31 8.98
CA LEU A 572 17.33 -4.44 7.94
C LEU A 572 18.47 -3.58 8.49
N ILE A 573 19.65 -3.75 7.92
CA ILE A 573 20.85 -2.98 8.26
C ILE A 573 21.16 -2.02 7.11
N ARG A 574 21.18 -0.73 7.40
CA ARG A 574 21.71 0.31 6.51
C ARG A 574 23.09 0.73 7.01
N THR A 575 24.10 0.59 6.17
CA THR A 575 25.47 0.95 6.54
C THR A 575 25.72 2.46 6.38
N PRO A 576 26.81 3.03 6.95
CA PRO A 576 27.21 4.43 6.79
C PRO A 576 27.45 4.89 5.34
N TYR A 577 27.69 3.95 4.41
CA TYR A 577 27.83 4.25 2.98
C TYR A 577 26.56 3.95 2.17
N GLY A 578 25.43 3.66 2.84
CA GLY A 578 24.14 3.43 2.22
C GLY A 578 23.99 2.05 1.57
N ARG A 579 24.80 1.06 1.99
CA ARG A 579 24.59 -0.35 1.63
C ARG A 579 23.45 -0.91 2.48
N HIS A 580 22.69 -1.85 1.91
CA HIS A 580 21.59 -2.50 2.62
C HIS A 580 21.84 -3.99 2.76
N ILE A 581 21.77 -4.49 3.99
CA ILE A 581 21.83 -5.90 4.33
C ILE A 581 20.48 -6.29 4.93
N LEU A 582 19.89 -7.38 4.44
CA LEU A 582 18.69 -7.96 5.03
C LEU A 582 19.06 -9.31 5.65
N VAL A 583 18.80 -9.48 6.93
CA VAL A 583 18.96 -10.76 7.66
C VAL A 583 17.59 -11.33 7.90
N ASP A 584 17.31 -12.49 7.30
CA ASP A 584 16.02 -13.16 7.31
C ASP A 584 14.85 -12.30 6.79
N GLY A 585 13.67 -12.90 6.62
CA GLY A 585 12.50 -12.31 5.98
C GLY A 585 11.19 -12.47 6.74
N GLY A 586 11.21 -13.09 7.93
CA GLY A 586 10.01 -13.46 8.67
C GLY A 586 9.18 -14.51 7.94
N GLY A 587 8.04 -14.88 8.50
CA GLY A 587 7.04 -15.61 7.72
C GLY A 587 5.78 -16.00 8.48
N THR A 588 4.82 -16.52 7.72
CA THR A 588 3.53 -16.98 8.26
C THR A 588 3.54 -18.50 8.38
N LEU A 589 3.44 -19.00 9.62
CA LEU A 589 3.29 -20.43 9.86
C LEU A 589 1.93 -20.91 9.35
N THR A 590 1.95 -21.84 8.39
CA THR A 590 0.74 -22.50 7.91
C THR A 590 0.78 -23.98 8.24
N PHE A 591 -0.03 -24.39 9.20
CA PHE A 591 -0.23 -25.80 9.55
C PHE A 591 -1.39 -26.35 8.71
N ARG A 592 -1.10 -26.97 7.57
CA ARG A 592 -2.11 -27.60 6.71
C ARG A 592 -2.00 -29.11 6.74
N LYS A 593 -3.13 -29.80 6.75
CA LYS A 593 -3.20 -31.26 6.60
C LYS A 593 -3.51 -31.63 5.14
N PRO A 594 -3.04 -32.80 4.66
CA PRO A 594 -3.49 -33.35 3.38
C PRO A 594 -5.02 -33.40 3.30
N GLY A 595 -5.60 -32.98 2.17
CA GLY A 595 -7.06 -32.90 1.98
C GLY A 595 -7.71 -31.54 2.33
N GLU A 596 -7.00 -30.60 2.94
CA GLU A 596 -7.52 -29.27 3.30
C GLU A 596 -7.31 -28.21 2.21
N GLY A 597 -7.27 -28.61 0.93
CA GLY A 597 -7.03 -27.71 -0.19
C GLY A 597 -8.04 -26.54 -0.26
N TRP A 598 -9.30 -26.80 0.11
CA TRP A 598 -10.38 -25.82 0.17
C TRP A 598 -10.15 -24.67 1.16
N LYS A 599 -9.26 -24.84 2.15
CA LYS A 599 -8.88 -23.77 3.09
C LYS A 599 -7.90 -22.76 2.48
N THR A 600 -7.37 -23.05 1.29
CA THR A 600 -6.42 -22.17 0.60
C THR A 600 -7.16 -20.92 0.13
N ARG A 601 -6.72 -19.79 0.64
CA ARG A 601 -7.18 -18.47 0.23
C ARG A 601 -6.57 -18.08 -1.12
N LYS A 602 -7.30 -17.31 -1.92
CA LYS A 602 -6.84 -16.77 -3.21
C LYS A 602 -5.65 -15.82 -3.01
N ASP A 603 -5.71 -14.95 -1.99
CA ASP A 603 -4.66 -13.98 -1.64
C ASP A 603 -4.29 -14.11 -0.15
N PRO A 604 -3.51 -15.15 0.23
CA PRO A 604 -3.11 -15.35 1.62
C PRO A 604 -2.18 -14.22 2.08
N PHE A 605 -2.30 -13.83 3.35
CA PHE A 605 -1.33 -12.91 3.94
C PHE A 605 0.05 -13.56 3.97
N GLU A 606 0.99 -12.93 3.28
CA GLU A 606 2.39 -13.33 3.20
C GLU A 606 3.24 -12.13 3.66
N VAL A 607 4.11 -12.35 4.64
CA VAL A 607 4.90 -11.31 5.31
C VAL A 607 5.76 -10.56 4.30
N GLY A 608 6.39 -11.27 3.37
CA GLY A 608 7.19 -10.71 2.28
C GLY A 608 6.41 -9.73 1.43
N GLN A 609 5.29 -10.17 0.83
CA GLN A 609 4.49 -9.38 -0.10
C GLN A 609 3.71 -8.23 0.57
N LYS A 610 3.13 -8.45 1.76
CA LYS A 610 2.20 -7.50 2.39
C LYS A 610 2.88 -6.56 3.40
N LEU A 611 4.04 -6.92 3.93
CA LEU A 611 4.74 -6.13 4.95
C LEU A 611 6.18 -5.78 4.55
N LEU A 612 7.04 -6.77 4.31
CA LEU A 612 8.48 -6.55 4.17
C LEU A 612 8.83 -5.77 2.89
N VAL A 613 8.43 -6.23 1.71
CA VAL A 613 8.74 -5.55 0.44
C VAL A 613 8.18 -4.11 0.40
N PRO A 614 6.90 -3.85 0.75
CA PRO A 614 6.39 -2.48 0.82
C PRO A 614 7.20 -1.60 1.79
N LEU A 615 7.60 -2.14 2.95
CA LEU A 615 8.37 -1.42 3.95
C LEU A 615 9.78 -1.09 3.47
N LEU A 616 10.46 -2.04 2.82
CA LEU A 616 11.78 -1.84 2.20
C LEU A 616 11.73 -0.75 1.13
N LYS A 617 10.76 -0.82 0.21
CA LYS A 617 10.53 0.22 -0.82
C LYS A 617 10.30 1.58 -0.18
N LYS A 618 9.44 1.65 0.85
CA LYS A 618 9.11 2.89 1.57
C LYS A 618 10.30 3.55 2.25
N ARG A 619 11.26 2.75 2.73
CA ARG A 619 12.53 3.22 3.31
C ARG A 619 13.58 3.62 2.28
N GLY A 620 13.29 3.48 0.98
CA GLY A 620 14.23 3.82 -0.07
C GLY A 620 15.29 2.75 -0.31
N VAL A 621 15.01 1.49 0.04
CA VAL A 621 15.86 0.36 -0.32
C VAL A 621 15.68 0.07 -1.81
N HIS A 622 16.65 0.51 -2.61
CA HIS A 622 16.66 0.34 -4.07
C HIS A 622 17.14 -1.05 -4.50
N GLN A 623 18.07 -1.61 -3.73
CA GLN A 623 18.62 -2.94 -3.90
C GLN A 623 19.09 -3.43 -2.53
N LEU A 624 19.23 -4.75 -2.39
CA LEU A 624 19.92 -5.36 -1.25
C LEU A 624 21.33 -5.75 -1.71
N ASP A 625 22.34 -5.25 -1.00
CA ASP A 625 23.74 -5.58 -1.29
C ASP A 625 24.10 -6.97 -0.76
N LEU A 626 23.48 -7.38 0.35
CA LEU A 626 23.62 -8.74 0.89
C LEU A 626 22.30 -9.17 1.53
N VAL A 627 21.88 -10.40 1.26
CA VAL A 627 20.81 -11.06 2.00
C VAL A 627 21.41 -12.24 2.76
N VAL A 628 21.17 -12.31 4.06
CA VAL A 628 21.63 -13.40 4.92
C VAL A 628 20.41 -14.21 5.34
N LEU A 629 20.35 -15.48 4.94
CA LEU A 629 19.37 -16.44 5.45
C LEU A 629 20.05 -17.30 6.52
N THR A 630 19.63 -17.15 7.77
CA THR A 630 20.22 -17.89 8.89
C THR A 630 19.95 -19.39 8.78
N HIS A 631 18.71 -19.76 8.50
CA HIS A 631 18.26 -21.13 8.22
C HIS A 631 16.88 -21.09 7.54
N GLU A 632 16.41 -22.22 7.03
CA GLU A 632 15.29 -22.25 6.07
C GLU A 632 13.93 -22.55 6.71
N ASP A 633 13.78 -22.27 8.01
CA ASP A 633 12.49 -22.35 8.67
C ASP A 633 11.57 -21.20 8.21
N ALA A 634 10.26 -21.40 8.29
CA ALA A 634 9.29 -20.53 7.63
C ALA A 634 9.27 -19.13 8.23
N ASP A 635 9.55 -18.99 9.52
CA ASP A 635 9.67 -17.74 10.26
C ASP A 635 11.00 -16.98 10.00
N HIS A 636 11.88 -17.53 9.16
CA HIS A 636 13.10 -16.86 8.69
C HIS A 636 13.11 -16.70 7.17
N SER A 637 12.75 -17.74 6.42
CA SER A 637 12.79 -17.76 4.95
C SER A 637 11.51 -17.24 4.29
N GLY A 638 10.37 -17.23 4.99
CA GLY A 638 9.03 -17.09 4.41
C GLY A 638 8.86 -15.86 3.54
N GLY A 639 9.28 -14.69 4.02
CA GLY A 639 9.19 -13.44 3.28
C GLY A 639 10.22 -13.26 2.18
N LEU A 640 11.28 -14.09 2.14
CA LEU A 640 12.39 -13.90 1.19
C LEU A 640 11.99 -14.21 -0.24
N GLN A 641 11.02 -15.09 -0.50
CA GLN A 641 10.54 -15.33 -1.87
C GLN A 641 10.00 -14.05 -2.51
N ALA A 642 9.22 -13.27 -1.77
CA ALA A 642 8.71 -11.99 -2.26
C ALA A 642 9.83 -10.97 -2.47
N VAL A 643 10.81 -10.93 -1.57
CA VAL A 643 11.98 -10.05 -1.70
C VAL A 643 12.80 -10.42 -2.94
N MET A 644 13.14 -11.69 -3.13
CA MET A 644 13.97 -12.16 -4.25
C MET A 644 13.27 -11.99 -5.59
N SER A 645 11.94 -12.09 -5.64
CA SER A 645 11.15 -11.90 -6.85
C SER A 645 10.88 -10.43 -7.19
N GLN A 646 10.87 -9.52 -6.21
CA GLN A 646 10.49 -8.13 -6.44
C GLN A 646 11.63 -7.13 -6.35
N MET A 647 12.76 -7.46 -5.72
CA MET A 647 13.86 -6.53 -5.48
C MET A 647 15.19 -7.03 -6.07
N PRO A 648 16.05 -6.15 -6.59
CA PRO A 648 17.41 -6.51 -6.96
C PRO A 648 18.24 -6.88 -5.74
N VAL A 649 18.95 -8.01 -5.83
CA VAL A 649 19.81 -8.56 -4.78
C VAL A 649 21.16 -8.88 -5.40
N LYS A 650 22.25 -8.40 -4.78
CA LYS A 650 23.59 -8.63 -5.30
C LYS A 650 24.20 -9.94 -4.87
N GLU A 651 24.03 -10.32 -3.62
CA GLU A 651 24.63 -11.51 -3.03
C GLU A 651 23.68 -12.11 -2.00
N PHE A 652 23.66 -13.44 -1.91
CA PHE A 652 22.83 -14.19 -0.99
C PHE A 652 23.70 -15.16 -0.19
N LEU A 653 23.79 -14.97 1.12
CA LEU A 653 24.53 -15.81 2.04
C LEU A 653 23.56 -16.72 2.80
N PHE A 654 23.86 -18.01 2.84
CA PHE A 654 23.07 -19.00 3.58
C PHE A 654 23.97 -20.05 4.21
N ASN A 655 23.41 -20.83 5.13
CA ASN A 655 24.14 -21.81 5.93
C ASN A 655 24.69 -23.03 5.17
N GLY A 656 24.48 -23.13 3.85
CA GLY A 656 25.01 -24.23 3.04
C GLY A 656 24.26 -25.55 3.19
N THR A 657 23.04 -25.54 3.73
CA THR A 657 22.16 -26.71 3.81
C THR A 657 20.84 -26.42 3.10
N LEU A 658 20.09 -27.46 2.72
CA LEU A 658 18.78 -27.32 2.07
C LEU A 658 17.70 -28.08 2.85
N LYS A 659 16.57 -27.45 3.10
CA LYS A 659 15.38 -28.01 3.73
C LYS A 659 14.40 -28.42 2.64
N PRO A 660 13.91 -29.66 2.65
CA PRO A 660 12.99 -30.12 1.61
C PRO A 660 11.64 -29.38 1.73
N GLY A 661 11.14 -28.87 0.61
CA GLY A 661 9.82 -28.22 0.56
C GLY A 661 9.66 -27.23 -0.59
N ALA A 662 8.47 -27.21 -1.18
CA ALA A 662 8.15 -26.40 -2.36
C ALA A 662 8.43 -24.88 -2.19
N SER A 663 8.30 -24.34 -0.97
CA SER A 663 8.58 -22.93 -0.71
C SER A 663 10.07 -22.59 -0.84
N ILE A 664 10.93 -23.47 -0.32
CA ILE A 664 12.38 -23.32 -0.38
C ILE A 664 12.89 -23.62 -1.79
N GLU A 665 12.38 -24.67 -2.42
CA GLU A 665 12.69 -24.99 -3.82
C GLU A 665 12.38 -23.80 -4.74
N LYS A 666 11.20 -23.19 -4.61
CA LYS A 666 10.83 -21.97 -5.35
C LYS A 666 11.76 -20.79 -5.06
N LEU A 667 12.23 -20.63 -3.82
CA LEU A 667 13.21 -19.59 -3.44
C LEU A 667 14.54 -19.79 -4.18
N PHE A 668 15.10 -21.00 -4.14
CA PHE A 668 16.35 -21.29 -4.83
C PHE A 668 16.21 -21.27 -6.36
N GLU A 669 15.08 -21.75 -6.92
CA GLU A 669 14.77 -21.58 -8.34
C GLU A 669 14.76 -20.09 -8.74
N THR A 670 14.19 -19.23 -7.91
CA THR A 670 14.17 -17.78 -8.13
C THR A 670 15.59 -17.20 -8.09
N LEU A 671 16.42 -17.60 -7.12
CA LEU A 671 17.82 -17.19 -7.00
C LEU A 671 18.63 -17.59 -8.23
N LEU A 672 18.48 -18.84 -8.70
CA LEU A 672 19.16 -19.37 -9.88
C LEU A 672 18.70 -18.69 -11.17
N THR A 673 17.39 -18.50 -11.34
CA THR A 673 16.80 -17.84 -12.51
C THR A 673 17.28 -16.39 -12.62
N ARG A 674 17.38 -15.69 -11.47
CA ARG A 674 17.89 -14.32 -11.39
C ARG A 674 19.41 -14.21 -11.37
N LYS A 675 20.12 -15.35 -11.35
CA LYS A 675 21.59 -15.43 -11.31
C LYS A 675 22.18 -14.67 -10.12
N VAL A 676 21.54 -14.76 -8.96
CA VAL A 676 22.05 -14.15 -7.72
C VAL A 676 23.23 -15.01 -7.21
N PRO A 677 24.44 -14.45 -7.05
CA PRO A 677 25.57 -15.12 -6.42
C PRO A 677 25.23 -15.66 -5.02
N LEU A 678 25.50 -16.95 -4.81
CA LEU A 678 25.37 -17.61 -3.52
C LEU A 678 26.72 -17.60 -2.79
N LEU A 679 26.78 -16.96 -1.62
CA LEU A 679 27.96 -16.94 -0.77
C LEU A 679 27.85 -18.05 0.29
N PRO A 680 28.88 -18.90 0.43
CA PRO A 680 28.89 -19.89 1.50
C PRO A 680 29.16 -19.20 2.85
N ALA A 681 28.45 -19.62 3.90
CA ALA A 681 28.66 -19.15 5.27
C ALA A 681 29.98 -19.67 5.93
N ASN A 682 30.93 -20.19 5.15
CA ASN A 682 32.14 -20.85 5.64
C ASN A 682 33.41 -19.96 5.65
N SER A 683 33.27 -18.67 5.34
CA SER A 683 34.40 -17.73 5.33
C SER A 683 34.81 -17.36 6.76
N SER A 684 35.97 -17.86 7.22
CA SER A 684 36.65 -17.35 8.42
C SER A 684 37.17 -15.92 8.27
N ASN A 685 37.21 -15.41 7.04
CA ASN A 685 37.61 -14.04 6.72
C ASN A 685 36.48 -13.04 6.93
N TRP A 686 36.88 -11.80 7.23
CA TRP A 686 35.98 -10.65 7.24
C TRP A 686 35.51 -10.32 5.81
N ILE A 687 34.20 -10.28 5.64
CA ILE A 687 33.51 -9.75 4.46
C ILE A 687 33.41 -8.24 4.63
N GLN A 688 34.17 -7.50 3.82
CA GLN A 688 34.14 -6.04 3.82
C GLN A 688 32.93 -5.54 3.02
N ILE A 689 31.93 -4.97 3.70
CA ILE A 689 30.71 -4.44 3.05
C ILE A 689 30.94 -3.00 2.55
N ASP A 690 31.54 -2.17 3.39
CA ASP A 690 31.97 -0.81 3.07
C ASP A 690 33.12 -0.36 4.00
N PRO A 691 33.76 0.81 3.81
CA PRO A 691 34.92 1.21 4.62
C PRO A 691 34.73 1.24 6.15
N LEU A 692 33.49 1.31 6.65
CA LEU A 692 33.19 1.38 8.09
C LEU A 692 32.36 0.19 8.59
N THR A 693 32.09 -0.80 7.73
CA THR A 693 31.23 -1.94 8.01
C THR A 693 31.83 -3.23 7.45
N ARG A 694 32.04 -4.20 8.33
CA ARG A 694 32.51 -5.54 7.98
C ARG A 694 31.77 -6.60 8.78
N LEU A 695 31.66 -7.79 8.20
CA LEU A 695 30.96 -8.94 8.76
C LEU A 695 31.90 -10.14 8.78
N GLN A 696 31.85 -10.95 9.84
CA GLN A 696 32.55 -12.22 9.92
C GLN A 696 31.58 -13.31 10.33
N VAL A 697 31.50 -14.37 9.53
CA VAL A 697 30.68 -15.53 9.89
C VAL A 697 31.45 -16.37 10.90
N LEU A 698 30.80 -16.68 12.03
CA LEU A 698 31.34 -17.49 13.12
C LEU A 698 30.85 -18.94 13.04
N PHE A 699 29.67 -19.15 12.45
CA PHE A 699 29.06 -20.48 12.31
C PHE A 699 28.13 -20.52 11.09
N PRO A 700 28.01 -21.65 10.37
CA PRO A 700 28.68 -22.95 10.57
C PRO A 700 30.21 -22.90 10.38
N LEU A 701 30.93 -23.74 11.13
CA LEU A 701 32.38 -23.91 10.98
C LEU A 701 32.70 -24.54 9.61
N GLU A 702 33.89 -24.24 9.08
CA GLU A 702 34.33 -24.68 7.76
C GLU A 702 34.23 -26.22 7.60
N LYS A 703 33.35 -26.68 6.69
CA LYS A 703 33.22 -28.10 6.33
C LYS A 703 34.17 -28.42 5.18
N LYS A 704 34.87 -29.56 5.28
CA LYS A 704 35.75 -30.09 4.21
C LYS A 704 35.00 -30.54 2.94
N ASN A 705 33.70 -30.80 3.03
CA ASN A 705 32.87 -31.24 1.91
C ASN A 705 32.12 -30.07 1.26
N GLN A 706 32.20 -29.99 -0.08
CA GLN A 706 31.54 -28.94 -0.88
C GLN A 706 30.10 -29.29 -1.29
N GLN A 707 29.52 -30.40 -0.81
CA GLN A 707 28.15 -30.79 -1.15
C GLN A 707 27.14 -30.18 -0.17
N ILE A 708 26.02 -29.68 -0.71
CA ILE A 708 24.91 -29.14 0.07
C ILE A 708 24.12 -30.31 0.68
N GLU A 709 24.07 -30.36 2.01
CA GLU A 709 23.35 -31.39 2.76
C GLU A 709 21.86 -31.07 2.85
N ILE A 710 21.00 -32.09 2.71
CA ILE A 710 19.56 -31.95 2.94
C ILE A 710 19.25 -32.18 4.43
N VAL A 711 18.83 -31.13 5.14
CA VAL A 711 18.64 -31.14 6.59
C VAL A 711 17.24 -30.65 6.95
N LYS A 712 16.46 -31.45 7.70
CA LYS A 712 15.09 -31.08 8.10
C LYS A 712 15.02 -30.11 9.28
N LYS A 713 15.93 -30.24 10.26
CA LYS A 713 16.01 -29.36 11.44
C LYS A 713 17.32 -28.59 11.38
N GLN A 714 17.24 -27.30 11.11
CA GLN A 714 18.40 -26.47 10.79
C GLN A 714 18.73 -25.42 11.86
N ASN A 715 17.98 -25.34 12.96
CA ASN A 715 18.21 -24.38 14.05
C ASN A 715 19.68 -24.41 14.51
N SER A 716 20.22 -25.60 14.79
CA SER A 716 21.62 -25.80 15.17
C SER A 716 22.64 -25.55 14.03
N GLN A 717 22.18 -25.28 12.81
CA GLN A 717 22.93 -24.89 11.61
C GLN A 717 22.71 -23.41 11.25
N SER A 718 22.13 -22.61 12.15
CA SER A 718 21.88 -21.18 11.89
C SER A 718 23.18 -20.43 11.58
N VAL A 719 23.16 -19.54 10.59
CA VAL A 719 24.28 -18.61 10.38
C VAL A 719 24.42 -17.70 11.60
N VAL A 720 25.58 -17.74 12.24
CA VAL A 720 25.97 -16.84 13.33
C VAL A 720 27.06 -15.94 12.82
N PHE A 721 26.91 -14.62 12.95
CA PHE A 721 27.93 -13.70 12.48
C PHE A 721 28.11 -12.48 13.38
N LEU A 722 29.36 -12.02 13.43
CA LEU A 722 29.77 -10.79 14.08
C LEU A 722 29.83 -9.67 13.03
N MET A 723 29.18 -8.54 13.31
CA MET A 723 29.29 -7.34 12.50
C MET A 723 29.98 -6.24 13.29
N GLU A 724 30.94 -5.58 12.66
CA GLU A 724 31.52 -4.34 13.14
C GLU A 724 31.04 -3.18 12.28
N MET A 725 30.44 -2.18 12.93
CA MET A 725 29.92 -0.99 12.25
C MET A 725 30.22 0.26 13.08
N GLN A 726 30.97 1.20 12.50
CA GLN A 726 31.36 2.47 13.16
C GLN A 726 31.93 2.32 14.59
N GLY A 727 32.75 1.29 14.81
CA GLY A 727 33.35 1.01 16.12
C GLY A 727 32.39 0.39 17.15
N THR A 728 31.25 -0.14 16.71
CA THR A 728 30.36 -0.97 17.53
C THR A 728 30.33 -2.41 17.01
N ARG A 729 30.07 -3.37 17.91
CA ARG A 729 30.02 -4.81 17.65
C ARG A 729 28.63 -5.39 17.88
N TRP A 730 28.19 -6.19 16.92
CA TRP A 730 26.85 -6.75 16.86
C TRP A 730 26.94 -8.25 16.62
N LEU A 731 26.25 -9.03 17.45
CA LEU A 731 26.20 -10.47 17.28
C LEU A 731 24.80 -10.91 16.86
N PHE A 732 24.72 -11.54 15.69
CA PHE A 732 23.49 -12.11 15.13
C PHE A 732 23.58 -13.62 15.21
N THR A 733 22.56 -14.24 15.78
CA THR A 733 22.63 -15.62 16.27
C THR A 733 21.65 -16.59 15.60
N GLY A 734 20.75 -16.07 14.75
CA GLY A 734 19.64 -16.85 14.20
C GLY A 734 18.92 -17.61 15.31
N ASP A 735 18.65 -18.89 15.06
CA ASP A 735 17.97 -19.78 15.99
C ASP A 735 18.88 -20.86 16.54
N MET A 736 20.17 -20.55 16.69
CA MET A 736 21.11 -21.49 17.27
C MET A 736 20.68 -21.93 18.67
N GLU A 737 21.00 -23.18 19.02
CA GLU A 737 20.72 -23.77 20.33
C GLU A 737 22.00 -23.91 21.15
N LYS A 738 21.84 -24.27 22.42
CA LYS A 738 22.93 -24.41 23.41
C LYS A 738 24.14 -25.24 22.93
N GLU A 739 23.93 -26.27 22.11
CA GLU A 739 25.01 -27.09 21.55
C GLU A 739 25.89 -26.28 20.59
N SER A 740 25.27 -25.50 19.71
CA SER A 740 25.99 -24.62 18.77
C SER A 740 26.70 -23.48 19.50
N GLU A 741 26.09 -22.93 20.56
CA GLU A 741 26.73 -21.90 21.41
C GLU A 741 28.04 -22.41 22.02
N ALA A 742 28.02 -23.63 22.58
CA ALA A 742 29.21 -24.24 23.19
C ALA A 742 30.32 -24.46 22.15
N ILE A 743 29.97 -25.02 20.98
CA ILE A 743 30.93 -25.27 19.88
C ILE A 743 31.61 -23.96 19.45
N ILE A 744 30.84 -22.88 19.27
CA ILE A 744 31.39 -21.58 18.85
C ILE A 744 32.30 -21.01 19.93
N VAL A 745 31.88 -21.05 21.19
CA VAL A 745 32.70 -20.52 22.29
C VAL A 745 34.01 -21.28 22.43
N ASP A 746 33.98 -22.61 22.34
CA ASP A 746 35.19 -23.42 22.45
C ASP A 746 36.13 -23.18 21.26
N TYR A 747 35.59 -23.12 20.04
CA TYR A 747 36.36 -22.77 18.85
C TYR A 747 37.00 -21.37 18.94
N LEU A 748 36.30 -20.38 19.47
CA LEU A 748 36.82 -19.02 19.62
C LEU A 748 37.82 -18.89 20.78
N LYS A 749 37.72 -19.73 21.82
CA LYS A 749 38.77 -19.82 22.87
C LYS A 749 40.06 -20.38 22.30
N GLU A 750 39.98 -21.35 21.40
CA GLU A 750 41.14 -21.91 20.68
C GLU A 750 41.69 -20.94 19.63
N ASN A 751 40.84 -20.09 19.05
CA ASN A 751 41.18 -19.14 17.98
C ASN A 751 40.90 -17.67 18.36
N PRO A 752 41.53 -17.15 19.43
CA PRO A 752 41.21 -15.84 20.00
C PRO A 752 41.43 -14.66 19.02
N SER A 753 42.35 -14.80 18.07
CA SER A 753 42.68 -13.78 17.08
C SER A 753 41.51 -13.42 16.15
N LEU A 754 40.52 -14.31 15.99
CA LEU A 754 39.35 -14.07 15.15
C LEU A 754 38.49 -12.92 15.67
N VAL A 755 38.37 -12.78 17.00
CA VAL A 755 37.40 -11.86 17.64
C VAL A 755 38.03 -10.86 18.64
N ASN A 756 39.28 -11.04 19.06
CA ASN A 756 39.88 -10.21 20.11
C ASN A 756 40.44 -8.86 19.66
N ILE A 757 40.52 -8.55 18.36
CA ILE A 757 41.00 -7.23 17.89
C ILE A 757 39.84 -6.24 17.85
N ASN A 758 39.58 -5.55 18.97
CA ASN A 758 38.53 -4.51 19.03
C ASN A 758 39.07 -3.17 18.48
N PRO A 759 38.49 -2.64 17.37
CA PRO A 759 38.98 -1.44 16.71
C PRO A 759 38.84 -0.17 17.56
N ARG A 760 38.05 -0.22 18.64
CA ARG A 760 37.75 0.96 19.46
C ARG A 760 38.86 1.29 20.47
N ASN A 761 39.49 0.27 21.05
CA ASN A 761 40.37 0.44 22.20
C ASN A 761 41.72 -0.31 22.11
N ASN A 762 42.03 -1.04 21.03
CA ASN A 762 43.22 -1.92 20.94
C ASN A 762 43.38 -2.90 22.12
N ASN A 763 42.34 -3.09 22.93
CA ASN A 763 42.30 -4.04 24.03
C ASN A 763 41.80 -5.37 23.51
N ASN A 764 42.48 -6.46 23.91
CA ASN A 764 42.05 -7.84 23.65
C ASN A 764 40.73 -8.11 24.37
N ASN A 765 39.61 -7.90 23.69
CA ASN A 765 38.30 -8.13 24.27
C ASN A 765 37.27 -8.49 23.20
N HIS A 766 36.59 -9.62 23.40
CA HIS A 766 35.55 -10.17 22.54
C HIS A 766 34.16 -9.58 22.84
N LYS A 767 34.02 -8.62 23.77
CA LYS A 767 32.73 -7.98 24.07
C LYS A 767 31.99 -7.47 22.83
N VAL A 768 30.68 -7.65 22.84
CA VAL A 768 29.74 -7.08 21.86
C VAL A 768 28.90 -5.99 22.51
N ASP A 769 28.48 -5.01 21.72
CA ASP A 769 27.60 -3.95 22.22
C ASP A 769 26.14 -4.41 22.19
N VAL A 770 25.74 -5.11 21.12
CA VAL A 770 24.37 -5.58 20.90
C VAL A 770 24.33 -7.06 20.53
N LEU A 771 23.44 -7.81 21.17
CA LEU A 771 23.17 -9.22 20.90
C LEU A 771 21.72 -9.39 20.38
N LYS A 772 21.54 -9.99 19.20
CA LYS A 772 20.26 -10.61 18.84
C LYS A 772 20.12 -11.91 19.63
N ILE A 773 19.05 -12.02 20.40
CA ILE A 773 18.80 -13.21 21.24
C ILE A 773 18.42 -14.39 20.36
N ALA A 774 19.07 -15.52 20.59
CA ALA A 774 18.92 -16.71 19.76
C ALA A 774 17.53 -17.33 19.93
N HIS A 775 16.95 -17.84 18.84
CA HIS A 775 15.73 -18.65 18.84
C HIS A 775 14.55 -17.98 19.55
N HIS A 776 14.38 -16.68 19.28
CA HIS A 776 13.33 -15.82 19.85
C HIS A 776 13.27 -15.80 21.39
N GLY A 777 14.34 -16.22 22.06
CA GLY A 777 14.37 -16.43 23.51
C GLY A 777 13.79 -17.76 23.95
N SER A 778 14.00 -18.84 23.19
CA SER A 778 13.72 -20.21 23.62
C SER A 778 14.54 -20.58 24.86
N LYS A 779 13.98 -21.45 25.71
CA LYS A 779 14.70 -22.04 26.85
C LYS A 779 15.92 -22.89 26.44
N THR A 780 16.01 -23.29 25.17
CA THR A 780 17.12 -24.08 24.62
C THR A 780 18.30 -23.24 24.12
N SER A 781 18.24 -21.91 24.26
CA SER A 781 19.27 -20.99 23.78
C SER A 781 19.67 -19.96 24.84
N THR A 782 20.61 -19.10 24.47
CA THR A 782 21.17 -17.98 25.24
C THR A 782 21.67 -18.44 26.61
N THR A 783 22.58 -19.42 26.61
CA THR A 783 23.17 -19.99 27.84
C THR A 783 23.93 -18.96 28.67
N THR A 784 24.11 -19.23 29.95
CA THR A 784 24.95 -18.39 30.83
C THR A 784 26.37 -18.30 30.30
N GLY A 785 26.97 -19.43 29.89
CA GLY A 785 28.29 -19.45 29.26
C GLY A 785 28.41 -18.60 27.99
N TRP A 786 27.34 -18.51 27.19
CA TRP A 786 27.28 -17.63 26.02
C TRP A 786 27.27 -16.14 26.41
N LEU A 787 26.45 -15.77 27.40
CA LEU A 787 26.39 -14.40 27.92
C LEU A 787 27.68 -14.00 28.64
N ASP A 788 28.29 -14.90 29.41
CA ASP A 788 29.54 -14.69 30.14
C ASP A 788 30.72 -14.46 29.21
N TYR A 789 30.74 -15.12 28.05
CA TYR A 789 31.73 -14.89 27.01
C TYR A 789 31.50 -13.51 26.37
N TRP A 790 30.36 -13.30 25.70
CA TRP A 790 30.15 -12.10 24.87
C TRP A 790 29.88 -10.80 25.65
N LYS A 791 29.40 -10.89 26.90
CA LYS A 791 29.04 -9.78 27.82
C LYS A 791 28.39 -8.60 27.09
N PRO A 792 27.24 -8.82 26.42
CA PRO A 792 26.54 -7.78 25.67
C PRO A 792 26.04 -6.66 26.59
N SER A 793 25.96 -5.42 26.08
CA SER A 793 25.32 -4.32 26.83
C SER A 793 23.81 -4.25 26.56
N LEU A 794 23.40 -4.60 25.33
CA LEU A 794 22.02 -4.57 24.85
C LEU A 794 21.65 -5.92 24.24
N ALA A 795 20.42 -6.34 24.42
CA ALA A 795 19.82 -7.52 23.81
C ALA A 795 18.54 -7.14 23.07
N VAL A 796 18.34 -7.72 21.89
CA VAL A 796 17.09 -7.59 21.14
C VAL A 796 16.48 -8.96 20.91
N ILE A 797 15.22 -9.12 21.30
CA ILE A 797 14.40 -10.31 21.11
C ILE A 797 13.37 -10.00 20.02
N SER A 798 13.60 -10.54 18.82
CA SER A 798 12.60 -10.59 17.76
C SER A 798 11.61 -11.71 18.07
N VAL A 799 10.36 -11.37 18.33
CA VAL A 799 9.29 -12.30 18.73
C VAL A 799 7.93 -11.67 18.49
N GLY A 800 6.92 -12.49 18.16
CA GLY A 800 5.58 -12.03 17.85
C GLY A 800 4.70 -11.80 19.08
N ALA A 801 3.88 -10.74 19.05
CA ALA A 801 2.90 -10.42 20.10
C ALA A 801 1.87 -11.51 20.37
N MET A 802 1.57 -12.34 19.38
CA MET A 802 0.61 -13.45 19.46
C MET A 802 1.30 -14.81 19.25
N ASN A 803 2.59 -14.93 19.61
CA ASN A 803 3.32 -16.17 19.42
C ASN A 803 2.72 -17.31 20.27
N SER A 804 2.60 -18.49 19.66
CA SER A 804 2.04 -19.69 20.32
C SER A 804 3.09 -20.53 21.06
N TYR A 805 4.37 -20.19 20.93
CA TYR A 805 5.49 -20.96 21.48
C TYR A 805 5.79 -20.63 22.95
N GLY A 806 5.23 -19.54 23.47
CA GLY A 806 5.52 -19.04 24.81
C GLY A 806 6.91 -18.40 24.91
N HIS A 807 7.43 -17.87 23.80
CA HIS A 807 8.68 -17.14 23.75
C HIS A 807 8.45 -15.64 24.02
N PRO A 808 9.41 -14.93 24.61
CA PRO A 808 10.64 -15.45 25.23
C PRO A 808 10.34 -16.19 26.55
N ALA A 809 11.11 -17.24 26.83
CA ALA A 809 10.97 -18.03 28.05
C ALA A 809 11.39 -17.20 29.28
N PRO A 810 10.69 -17.31 30.43
CA PRO A 810 11.05 -16.59 31.66
C PRO A 810 12.50 -16.79 32.09
N ASP A 811 13.04 -18.00 31.97
CA ASP A 811 14.43 -18.32 32.34
C ASP A 811 15.47 -17.57 31.47
N VAL A 812 15.14 -17.26 30.22
CA VAL A 812 16.01 -16.44 29.36
C VAL A 812 15.98 -14.99 29.84
N LEU A 813 14.80 -14.46 30.15
CA LEU A 813 14.64 -13.09 30.65
C LEU A 813 15.38 -12.90 31.98
N ASN A 814 15.26 -13.86 32.91
CA ASN A 814 15.96 -13.83 34.19
C ASN A 814 17.48 -13.80 34.00
N ARG A 815 18.02 -14.65 33.11
CA ARG A 815 19.47 -14.64 32.79
C ARG A 815 19.95 -13.31 32.22
N LEU A 816 19.14 -12.66 31.38
CA LEU A 816 19.47 -11.34 30.83
C LEU A 816 19.46 -10.25 31.91
N GLU A 817 18.49 -10.31 32.84
CA GLU A 817 18.37 -9.38 33.96
C GLU A 817 19.53 -9.56 34.97
N GLU A 818 19.86 -10.80 35.34
CA GLU A 818 21.00 -11.13 36.22
C GLU A 818 22.33 -10.61 35.67
N ASN A 819 22.51 -10.64 34.34
CA ASN A 819 23.68 -10.09 33.65
C ASN A 819 23.61 -8.57 33.40
N LYS A 820 22.55 -7.89 33.89
CA LYS A 820 22.31 -6.44 33.74
C LYS A 820 22.28 -6.00 32.28
N ILE A 821 21.74 -6.83 31.39
CA ILE A 821 21.63 -6.55 29.96
C ILE A 821 20.31 -5.81 29.70
N GLN A 822 20.37 -4.68 28.98
CA GLN A 822 19.16 -3.96 28.60
C GLN A 822 18.44 -4.71 27.46
N VAL A 823 17.16 -5.05 27.66
CA VAL A 823 16.38 -5.87 26.71
C VAL A 823 15.37 -5.03 25.92
N PHE A 824 15.37 -5.20 24.59
CA PHE A 824 14.30 -4.76 23.70
C PHE A 824 13.54 -5.94 23.12
N ARG A 825 12.22 -5.78 22.94
CA ARG A 825 11.29 -6.87 22.64
C ARG A 825 10.27 -6.44 21.59
N THR A 826 10.26 -7.07 20.42
CA THR A 826 9.37 -6.62 19.33
C THR A 826 7.90 -6.88 19.61
N ASP A 827 7.56 -7.89 20.42
CA ASP A 827 6.20 -8.18 20.85
C ASP A 827 5.58 -7.08 21.73
N GLN A 828 6.41 -6.36 22.49
CA GLN A 828 5.97 -5.27 23.37
C GLN A 828 6.18 -3.89 22.77
N MET A 829 7.30 -3.70 22.06
CA MET A 829 7.79 -2.38 21.63
C MET A 829 7.56 -2.12 20.13
N GLY A 830 7.04 -3.11 19.39
CA GLY A 830 7.01 -3.10 17.93
C GLY A 830 8.43 -3.12 17.35
N GLU A 831 8.61 -2.49 16.20
CA GLU A 831 9.94 -2.35 15.60
C GLU A 831 10.92 -1.62 16.53
N VAL A 832 12.12 -2.18 16.62
CA VAL A 832 13.25 -1.58 17.34
C VAL A 832 14.28 -1.10 16.32
N GLN A 833 14.58 0.19 16.32
CA GLN A 833 15.63 0.77 15.47
C GLN A 833 16.77 1.25 16.35
N ILE A 834 18.00 0.89 16.01
CA ILE A 834 19.20 1.32 16.71
C ILE A 834 20.15 1.98 15.70
N GLU A 835 20.31 3.29 15.84
CA GLU A 835 21.23 4.10 15.07
C GLU A 835 22.61 4.09 15.72
N VAL A 836 23.65 3.93 14.90
CA VAL A 836 25.06 4.02 15.29
C VAL A 836 25.64 5.29 14.71
N ARG A 837 26.20 6.14 15.57
CA ARG A 837 26.93 7.33 15.16
C ARG A 837 28.13 7.55 16.06
N ASN A 838 29.33 7.55 15.46
CA ASN A 838 30.61 7.76 16.17
C ASN A 838 30.77 6.78 17.35
N GLY A 839 30.43 5.50 17.13
CA GLY A 839 30.45 4.44 18.15
C GLY A 839 29.34 4.50 19.20
N LYS A 840 28.49 5.52 19.21
CA LYS A 840 27.37 5.61 20.17
C LYS A 840 26.11 5.00 19.56
N LEU A 841 25.33 4.33 20.42
CA LEU A 841 24.07 3.70 20.07
C LEU A 841 22.91 4.59 20.50
N TYR A 842 21.95 4.80 19.61
CA TYR A 842 20.71 5.53 19.87
C TYR A 842 19.53 4.66 19.44
N SER A 843 18.74 4.21 20.41
CA SER A 843 17.58 3.35 20.14
C SER A 843 16.27 4.15 20.11
N ARG A 844 15.32 3.67 19.32
CA ARG A 844 13.92 4.10 19.34
C ARG A 844 12.99 2.92 19.05
N MET A 845 11.79 2.99 19.60
CA MET A 845 10.79 1.95 19.56
C MET A 845 9.49 2.49 18.95
N LYS A 846 8.73 1.63 18.29
CA LYS A 846 7.53 2.06 17.55
C LYS A 846 6.31 2.29 18.45
N LEU A 847 6.12 1.44 19.46
CA LEU A 847 4.97 1.49 20.37
C LEU A 847 5.23 2.29 21.64
#